data_AF-A0A238Z3Y1-F1
#
_entry.id   AF-A0A238Z3Y1-F1
#
_cell.length_a   1.000
_cell.length_b   1.000
_cell.length_c   1.000
_cell.angle_alpha   90.00
_cell.angle_beta   90.00
_cell.angle_gamma   90.00
#
_symmetry.space_group_name_H-M   'P 1'
#
loop_
_entity.id
_entity.type
_entity.pdbx_description
1 polymer ?
#
loop_
_entity_poly.entity_id
_entity_poly.type
_entity_poly.pdbx_seq_one_letter_code
_entity_poly.pdbx_strand_id
1 'polypeptide(L)'
;MGENAVLAPPAAAGEDPVSRERTDGDGTTRAAEAAVHRLAEGAELLGVFPDSGYEEPKYLLRRSDGQVMQLPRLLYRVAGSLDGRTAREIATDLSAEFGMDLTAEDVSYLVTDRLRPVGVIAPEAHEIPAADDGGDGSGDTAGSASPAPVKSDPLLALRYRVDVVPAGAAWRIAGMFGPLFARPVWVAALAVFIGLDVLIISQGGLLDQFTAGLLQMVHQPVLILVVFALAMVSGAFHEFGHVTACRYGGGTPGGMGVGLYLVWPAFYSTVTDSYRLSRVGRLRTDLGGPYFDAIFMAGMSGLYLATGEPWLLVALIGMHVETAYQFIPSVRFDGFFILADLVGVPDLFGFVGPVLTSLVPGRPTHPKVRELRPKARRVIVLWVAVTVPLLVLGLSVFLIAAPIVLPVLWQAMQDYLHSVDAAIRTGDVLTTTLHVLQLFFLVLPWLGGVLGIWILLQVLHRLAARRWPRLAVPAATLARVRGVLALAGVGCLAAAVVVRVAVVAGSLPPSPGESRLVASALAGVTGASSAPSVGPAEFLAREQLVGYAGLTGAFSRHSSVVTGGRELAVLATAVLVGCLVTLVFTRRLRPGAVGMVLAAVLVMGPAVSILATIGPGLLGAAWAAAGLLVLGLVAGRTGAVLGGLAITAGVLTAPVIAVLLVVGWLVVSGIRQRPIAGHAGSGPRHARPETAGDRIARWLISAVFLLAAGLIAYLGTRPGYLPGDPTVRTVVLLLGVLLVAAASWNRALRPLAAVAGSAVVLAALPWPAAGVALAVALCAVALLAALLSEASRVRPAAQRSHPLVRAAVAVPVLLVVVVGALFLPAAAPRPPTEAVAAWITGPEAGGGTVAVPAALWGQLIRDGVPPDRLVLEGSASADAAAWWLGTGDRDTGASPTATFGAGGTAVTVHPSPKAVEQQQAEAQQ
;
A
#
# COMPACT_ATOMS: atom_id res chain seq x y z
N MET A 1 -64.26 -14.47 -61.23
CA MET A 1 -64.85 -14.74 -59.91
C MET A 1 -63.72 -14.64 -58.91
N GLY A 2 -63.60 -13.65 -58.03
CA GLY A 2 -64.58 -12.74 -57.45
C GLY A 2 -64.18 -12.49 -56.00
N GLU A 3 -63.89 -11.22 -55.69
CA GLU A 3 -64.16 -10.53 -54.40
C GLU A 3 -63.31 -10.88 -53.16
N ASN A 4 -62.53 -9.93 -52.61
CA ASN A 4 -62.87 -8.78 -51.75
C ASN A 4 -63.40 -9.12 -50.35
N ALA A 5 -62.55 -8.89 -49.33
CA ALA A 5 -62.82 -8.40 -47.96
C ALA A 5 -61.49 -8.52 -47.17
N VAL A 6 -60.66 -7.51 -46.93
CA VAL A 6 -60.81 -6.31 -46.06
C VAL A 6 -61.36 -6.64 -44.67
N LEU A 7 -60.46 -6.76 -43.68
CA LEU A 7 -60.70 -6.47 -42.27
C LEU A 7 -59.37 -5.99 -41.62
N ALA A 8 -59.44 -4.80 -41.03
CA ALA A 8 -58.34 -3.98 -40.52
C ALA A 8 -57.73 -4.50 -39.20
N PRO A 9 -56.47 -4.13 -38.88
CA PRO A 9 -55.94 -4.21 -37.51
C PRO A 9 -56.35 -2.98 -36.68
N PRO A 10 -56.45 -3.11 -35.34
CA PRO A 10 -56.88 -2.02 -34.46
C PRO A 10 -55.78 -0.96 -34.29
N ALA A 11 -56.22 0.29 -34.19
CA ALA A 11 -55.41 1.47 -33.95
C ALA A 11 -54.63 1.38 -32.62
N ALA A 12 -53.31 1.46 -32.71
CA ALA A 12 -52.43 1.85 -31.61
C ALA A 12 -51.78 3.17 -32.03
N ALA A 13 -52.13 4.22 -31.31
CA ALA A 13 -51.74 5.60 -31.56
C ALA A 13 -50.22 5.75 -31.70
N GLY A 14 -49.79 6.32 -32.84
CA GLY A 14 -48.49 6.95 -32.94
C GLY A 14 -48.54 8.26 -32.19
N GLU A 15 -47.74 8.36 -31.12
CA GLU A 15 -47.39 9.64 -30.53
C GLU A 15 -46.13 10.15 -31.23
N ASP A 16 -46.33 11.08 -32.17
CA ASP A 16 -45.32 12.03 -32.61
C ASP A 16 -44.81 12.83 -31.40
N PRO A 17 -43.50 12.92 -31.13
CA PRO A 17 -43.01 13.81 -30.09
C PRO A 17 -42.71 15.19 -30.70
N VAL A 18 -43.68 15.80 -31.38
CA VAL A 18 -43.61 17.21 -31.82
C VAL A 18 -44.96 17.90 -31.61
N SER A 19 -45.41 17.94 -30.36
CA SER A 19 -46.48 18.84 -29.92
C SER A 19 -46.49 18.88 -28.39
N ARG A 20 -45.47 19.52 -27.80
CA ARG A 20 -45.58 19.98 -26.41
C ARG A 20 -46.17 21.37 -26.38
N GLU A 21 -47.28 21.45 -25.66
CA GLU A 21 -48.03 22.65 -25.30
C GLU A 21 -47.12 23.81 -24.92
N ARG A 22 -47.34 24.89 -25.65
CA ARG A 22 -46.75 26.20 -25.49
C ARG A 22 -47.58 26.96 -24.45
N THR A 23 -47.29 26.75 -23.17
CA THR A 23 -47.70 27.67 -22.09
C THR A 23 -46.62 27.66 -21.02
N ASP A 24 -46.14 28.85 -20.64
CA ASP A 24 -45.02 29.17 -19.72
C ASP A 24 -43.62 29.35 -20.36
N GLY A 25 -43.55 29.72 -21.64
CA GLY A 25 -42.31 29.76 -22.44
C GLY A 25 -41.77 31.14 -22.86
N ASP A 26 -41.94 32.22 -22.09
CA ASP A 26 -41.37 33.55 -22.48
C ASP A 26 -40.18 33.98 -21.60
N GLY A 27 -40.08 33.48 -20.36
CA GLY A 27 -38.98 33.81 -19.44
C GLY A 27 -37.70 32.99 -19.67
N THR A 28 -37.84 31.66 -19.80
CA THR A 28 -36.73 30.71 -19.97
C THR A 28 -36.12 30.79 -21.38
N THR A 29 -36.97 31.03 -22.38
CA THR A 29 -36.59 31.16 -23.80
C THR A 29 -35.79 32.45 -24.01
N ARG A 30 -36.19 33.58 -23.40
CA ARG A 30 -35.39 34.82 -23.41
C ARG A 30 -34.05 34.67 -22.69
N ALA A 31 -34.01 33.93 -21.59
CA ALA A 31 -32.77 33.67 -20.85
C ALA A 31 -31.80 32.77 -21.64
N ALA A 32 -32.31 31.73 -22.32
CA ALA A 32 -31.53 30.88 -23.21
C ALA A 32 -31.06 31.62 -24.48
N GLU A 33 -31.89 32.53 -25.01
CA GLU A 33 -31.54 33.39 -26.15
C GLU A 33 -30.46 34.43 -25.83
N ALA A 34 -30.44 34.96 -24.60
CA ALA A 34 -29.48 35.96 -24.14
C ALA A 34 -28.18 35.38 -23.55
N ALA A 35 -28.09 34.05 -23.40
CA ALA A 35 -26.92 33.41 -22.80
C ALA A 35 -25.70 33.53 -23.72
N VAL A 36 -24.68 34.23 -23.22
CA VAL A 36 -23.39 34.40 -23.90
C VAL A 36 -22.40 33.38 -23.32
N HIS A 37 -22.01 32.41 -24.14
CA HIS A 37 -21.07 31.37 -23.75
C HIS A 37 -19.70 31.61 -24.39
N ARG A 38 -18.64 31.39 -23.61
CA ARG A 38 -17.25 31.48 -24.08
C ARG A 38 -16.54 30.15 -23.90
N LEU A 39 -15.62 29.87 -24.83
CA LEU A 39 -14.71 28.75 -24.70
C LEU A 39 -13.85 28.89 -23.43
N ALA A 40 -13.59 27.78 -22.75
CA ALA A 40 -12.74 27.75 -21.57
C ALA A 40 -11.31 28.26 -21.88
N GLU A 41 -10.73 29.02 -20.95
CA GLU A 41 -9.39 29.57 -21.10
C GLU A 41 -8.36 28.44 -21.31
N GLY A 42 -7.59 28.50 -22.40
CA GLY A 42 -6.60 27.48 -22.78
C GLY A 42 -7.14 26.32 -23.64
N ALA A 43 -8.42 26.31 -24.02
CA ALA A 43 -8.93 25.38 -25.03
C ALA A 43 -8.56 25.83 -26.45
N GLU A 44 -8.03 24.91 -27.26
CA GLU A 44 -7.57 25.18 -28.63
C GLU A 44 -8.27 24.25 -29.64
N LEU A 45 -8.75 24.83 -30.74
CA LEU A 45 -9.41 24.11 -31.82
C LEU A 45 -8.36 23.66 -32.86
N LEU A 46 -8.04 22.38 -32.88
CA LEU A 46 -6.92 21.83 -33.67
C LEU A 46 -7.29 21.45 -35.11
N GLY A 47 -8.57 21.43 -35.46
CA GLY A 47 -9.03 21.20 -36.84
C GLY A 47 -9.45 19.76 -37.14
N VAL A 48 -9.45 19.39 -38.40
CA VAL A 48 -9.87 18.04 -38.85
C VAL A 48 -8.81 17.01 -38.46
N PHE A 49 -9.23 15.83 -37.97
CA PHE A 49 -8.32 14.71 -37.74
C PHE A 49 -7.81 14.13 -39.07
N PRO A 50 -6.50 14.25 -39.40
CA PRO A 50 -5.98 13.84 -40.70
C PRO A 50 -6.04 12.32 -40.89
N ASP A 51 -6.37 11.88 -42.11
CA ASP A 51 -6.39 10.48 -42.53
C ASP A 51 -7.32 9.56 -41.70
N SER A 52 -8.45 10.12 -41.22
CA SER A 52 -9.46 9.45 -40.40
C SER A 52 -9.98 8.13 -41.00
N GLY A 53 -10.10 7.11 -40.13
CA GLY A 53 -10.70 5.80 -40.45
C GLY A 53 -12.23 5.79 -40.42
N TYR A 54 -12.86 6.90 -40.01
CA TYR A 54 -14.31 7.09 -40.00
C TYR A 54 -14.83 7.53 -41.38
N GLU A 55 -16.08 7.17 -41.71
CA GLU A 55 -16.76 7.64 -42.94
C GLU A 55 -16.89 9.16 -42.91
N GLU A 56 -17.39 9.70 -41.80
CA GLU A 56 -17.39 11.14 -41.53
C GLU A 56 -16.13 11.55 -40.75
N PRO A 57 -15.40 12.58 -41.22
CA PRO A 57 -14.22 13.07 -40.52
C PRO A 57 -14.60 13.65 -39.15
N LYS A 58 -13.83 13.29 -38.12
CA LYS A 58 -13.92 13.87 -36.77
C LYS A 58 -12.98 15.06 -36.65
N TYR A 59 -13.29 15.97 -35.74
CA TYR A 59 -12.52 17.18 -35.48
C TYR A 59 -11.87 17.12 -34.11
N LEU A 60 -10.71 17.76 -33.94
CA LEU A 60 -9.90 17.73 -32.74
C LEU A 60 -10.03 19.05 -31.96
N LEU A 61 -10.24 18.92 -30.65
CA LEU A 61 -10.19 20.02 -29.69
C LEU A 61 -9.24 19.66 -28.55
N ARG A 62 -8.34 20.56 -28.18
CA ARG A 62 -7.46 20.42 -27.01
C ARG A 62 -8.02 21.25 -25.86
N ARG A 63 -8.16 20.65 -24.69
CA ARG A 63 -8.59 21.34 -23.47
C ARG A 63 -7.38 21.93 -22.74
N SER A 64 -7.63 22.84 -21.79
CA SER A 64 -6.62 23.51 -20.98
C SER A 64 -5.71 22.58 -20.15
N ASP A 65 -6.16 21.36 -19.87
CA ASP A 65 -5.36 20.32 -19.21
C ASP A 65 -4.51 19.48 -20.19
N GLY A 66 -4.44 19.89 -21.46
CA GLY A 66 -3.67 19.22 -22.52
C GLY A 66 -4.36 17.99 -23.12
N GLN A 67 -5.57 17.63 -22.67
CA GLN A 67 -6.31 16.51 -23.24
C GLN A 67 -6.88 16.85 -24.62
N VAL A 68 -6.60 16.02 -25.62
CA VAL A 68 -7.18 16.13 -26.97
C VAL A 68 -8.42 15.25 -27.08
N MET A 69 -9.49 15.79 -27.66
CA MET A 69 -10.81 15.16 -27.78
C MET A 69 -11.28 15.16 -29.23
N GLN A 70 -12.03 14.12 -29.61
CA GLN A 70 -12.66 14.03 -30.93
C GLN A 70 -14.13 14.47 -30.84
N LEU A 71 -14.49 15.44 -31.68
CA LEU A 71 -15.84 15.99 -31.78
C LEU A 71 -16.42 15.74 -33.19
N PRO A 72 -17.73 15.45 -33.31
CA PRO A 72 -18.46 15.58 -34.55
C PRO A 72 -18.37 17.02 -35.10
N ARG A 73 -18.56 17.17 -36.41
CA ARG A 73 -18.47 18.46 -37.10
C ARG A 73 -19.34 19.54 -36.47
N LEU A 74 -20.59 19.20 -36.13
CA LEU A 74 -21.55 20.12 -35.51
C LEU A 74 -21.03 20.64 -34.16
N LEU A 75 -20.62 19.76 -33.24
CA LEU A 75 -20.11 20.15 -31.92
C LEU A 75 -18.82 20.95 -32.00
N TYR A 76 -17.94 20.65 -32.96
CA TYR A 76 -16.72 21.43 -33.18
C TYR A 76 -17.02 22.83 -33.69
N ARG A 77 -17.98 22.98 -34.61
CA ARG A 77 -18.43 24.29 -35.09
C ARG A 77 -19.13 25.10 -34.01
N VAL A 78 -20.01 24.48 -33.21
CA VAL A 78 -20.61 25.11 -32.04
C VAL A 78 -19.51 25.63 -31.11
N ALA A 79 -18.51 24.80 -30.77
CA ALA A 79 -17.38 25.21 -29.93
C ALA A 79 -16.56 26.37 -30.55
N GLY A 80 -16.39 26.38 -31.87
CA GLY A 80 -15.72 27.45 -32.61
C GLY A 80 -16.48 28.77 -32.66
N SER A 81 -17.80 28.73 -32.49
CA SER A 81 -18.66 29.91 -32.44
C SER A 81 -18.91 30.42 -31.02
N LEU A 82 -18.26 29.85 -29.98
CA LEU A 82 -18.31 30.33 -28.59
C LEU A 82 -17.34 31.51 -28.36
N ASP A 83 -17.49 32.55 -29.17
CA ASP A 83 -16.68 33.77 -29.18
C ASP A 83 -17.34 34.95 -28.42
N GLY A 84 -18.49 34.70 -27.78
CA GLY A 84 -19.28 35.71 -27.11
C GLY A 84 -20.58 36.10 -27.83
N ARG A 85 -20.91 35.47 -28.96
CA ARG A 85 -22.22 35.58 -29.61
C ARG A 85 -23.34 34.89 -28.84
N THR A 86 -24.58 35.31 -29.11
CA THR A 86 -25.78 34.72 -28.51
C THR A 86 -26.14 33.37 -29.14
N ALA A 87 -26.79 32.49 -28.39
CA ALA A 87 -27.20 31.17 -28.89
C ALA A 87 -28.07 31.25 -30.16
N ARG A 88 -28.88 32.31 -30.32
CA ARG A 88 -29.72 32.56 -31.50
C ARG A 88 -28.92 32.94 -32.75
N GLU A 89 -27.87 33.75 -32.61
CA GLU A 89 -26.97 34.10 -33.72
C GLU A 89 -26.20 32.87 -34.19
N ILE A 90 -25.66 32.09 -33.24
CA ILE A 90 -24.97 30.83 -33.53
C ILE A 90 -25.90 29.84 -34.24
N ALA A 91 -27.15 29.71 -33.77
CA ALA A 91 -28.15 28.83 -34.38
C ALA A 91 -28.47 29.23 -35.83
N THR A 92 -28.60 30.54 -36.09
CA THR A 92 -28.90 31.08 -37.43
C THR A 92 -27.76 30.82 -38.42
N ASP A 93 -26.52 31.10 -38.00
CA ASP A 93 -25.32 30.89 -38.81
C ASP A 93 -25.10 29.40 -39.12
N LEU A 94 -25.24 28.53 -38.11
CA LEU A 94 -25.08 27.09 -38.28
C LEU A 94 -26.23 26.48 -39.09
N SER A 95 -27.44 27.01 -38.98
CA SER A 95 -28.57 26.55 -39.82
C SER A 95 -28.30 26.82 -41.29
N ALA A 96 -27.74 27.98 -41.61
CA ALA A 96 -27.32 28.34 -42.98
C ALA A 96 -26.11 27.51 -43.46
N GLU A 97 -25.12 27.20 -42.61
CA GLU A 97 -23.94 26.40 -42.98
C GLU A 97 -24.29 24.92 -43.22
N PHE A 98 -25.16 24.34 -42.40
CA PHE A 98 -25.45 22.91 -42.41
C PHE A 98 -26.76 22.51 -43.10
N GLY A 99 -27.61 23.48 -43.45
CA GLY A 99 -28.94 23.20 -44.04
C GLY A 99 -29.86 22.45 -43.08
N MET A 100 -29.71 22.70 -41.77
CA MET A 100 -30.52 22.09 -40.70
C MET A 100 -31.24 23.20 -39.95
N ASP A 101 -32.49 23.00 -39.55
CA ASP A 101 -33.21 23.96 -38.70
C ASP A 101 -32.74 23.81 -37.25
N LEU A 102 -31.68 24.53 -36.86
CA LEU A 102 -31.18 24.57 -35.49
C LEU A 102 -31.83 25.75 -34.75
N THR A 103 -32.42 25.50 -33.58
CA THR A 103 -32.98 26.54 -32.72
C THR A 103 -31.97 27.04 -31.68
N ALA A 104 -32.24 28.20 -31.05
CA ALA A 104 -31.43 28.70 -29.94
C ALA A 104 -31.41 27.73 -28.74
N GLU A 105 -32.50 27.00 -28.52
CA GLU A 105 -32.61 25.96 -27.49
C GLU A 105 -31.69 24.77 -27.79
N ASP A 106 -31.60 24.34 -29.05
CA ASP A 106 -30.71 23.24 -29.46
C ASP A 106 -29.24 23.59 -29.23
N VAL A 107 -28.84 24.83 -29.55
CA VAL A 107 -27.47 25.31 -29.30
C VAL A 107 -27.20 25.37 -27.80
N SER A 108 -28.13 25.90 -27.00
CA SER A 108 -28.02 25.95 -25.54
C SER A 108 -27.92 24.56 -24.91
N TYR A 109 -28.66 23.58 -25.43
CA TYR A 109 -28.58 22.17 -25.03
C TYR A 109 -27.21 21.56 -25.39
N LEU A 110 -26.71 21.76 -26.62
CA LEU A 110 -25.39 21.25 -27.02
C LEU A 110 -24.27 21.85 -26.16
N VAL A 111 -24.39 23.13 -25.79
CA VAL A 111 -23.45 23.83 -24.92
C VAL A 111 -23.54 23.29 -23.49
N THR A 112 -24.72 23.30 -22.88
CA THR A 112 -24.92 22.99 -21.46
C THR A 112 -24.82 21.49 -21.15
N ASP A 113 -25.32 20.62 -22.03
CA ASP A 113 -25.41 19.18 -21.78
C ASP A 113 -24.28 18.38 -22.43
N ARG A 114 -23.62 18.90 -23.48
CA ARG A 114 -22.54 18.18 -24.19
C ARG A 114 -21.16 18.80 -23.99
N LEU A 115 -21.02 20.12 -24.06
CA LEU A 115 -19.72 20.79 -23.96
C LEU A 115 -19.34 21.16 -22.51
N ARG A 116 -20.32 21.54 -21.66
CA ARG A 116 -20.08 21.95 -20.27
C ARG A 116 -19.62 20.79 -19.37
N PRO A 117 -20.22 19.58 -19.41
CA PRO A 117 -19.78 18.46 -18.56
C PRO A 117 -18.37 17.96 -18.90
N VAL A 118 -17.91 18.29 -20.10
CA VAL A 118 -16.59 17.95 -20.64
C VAL A 118 -15.56 19.06 -20.34
N GLY A 119 -15.97 20.19 -19.77
CA GLY A 119 -15.10 21.29 -19.34
C GLY A 119 -14.55 22.12 -20.49
N VAL A 120 -15.29 22.24 -21.59
CA VAL A 120 -14.90 23.03 -22.78
C VAL A 120 -15.40 24.48 -22.69
N ILE A 121 -16.32 24.79 -21.78
CA ILE A 121 -16.93 26.11 -21.59
C ILE A 121 -16.35 26.78 -20.33
N ALA A 122 -16.13 28.09 -20.39
CA ALA A 122 -15.71 28.88 -19.24
C ALA A 122 -16.79 28.88 -18.14
N PRO A 123 -16.42 28.83 -16.84
CA PRO A 123 -17.39 29.02 -15.76
C PRO A 123 -18.06 30.40 -15.88
N GLU A 124 -19.37 30.47 -15.68
CA GLU A 124 -20.14 31.72 -15.82
C GLU A 124 -19.73 32.76 -14.77
N ALA A 125 -19.61 34.02 -15.18
CA ALA A 125 -19.17 35.14 -14.35
C ALA A 125 -20.13 35.50 -13.18
N HIS A 126 -21.27 34.81 -13.05
CA HIS A 126 -22.19 34.94 -11.90
C HIS A 126 -21.83 34.05 -10.70
N GLU A 127 -20.74 33.28 -10.76
CA GLU A 127 -20.20 32.51 -9.62
C GLU A 127 -18.86 33.08 -9.06
N ILE A 128 -18.56 34.36 -9.30
CA ILE A 128 -17.59 35.09 -8.47
C ILE A 128 -18.38 35.68 -7.31
N PRO A 129 -18.18 35.26 -6.05
CA PRO A 129 -18.76 35.98 -4.92
C PRO A 129 -18.20 37.40 -4.98
N ALA A 130 -19.08 38.38 -5.17
CA ALA A 130 -18.75 39.77 -4.91
C ALA A 130 -18.17 39.87 -3.49
N ALA A 131 -17.08 40.61 -3.37
CA ALA A 131 -16.56 41.04 -2.09
C ALA A 131 -17.62 41.89 -1.37
N ASP A 132 -17.72 41.67 -0.05
CA ASP A 132 -18.49 42.39 0.97
C ASP A 132 -20.04 42.38 0.88
N ASP A 133 -20.67 41.67 1.82
CA ASP A 133 -21.27 42.32 3.00
C ASP A 133 -21.68 41.27 4.06
N GLY A 134 -21.50 41.60 5.33
CA GLY A 134 -21.57 40.69 6.47
C GLY A 134 -22.97 40.13 6.77
N GLY A 135 -23.00 38.87 7.26
CA GLY A 135 -24.18 38.25 7.83
C GLY A 135 -23.87 36.86 8.41
N ASP A 136 -23.86 36.77 9.74
CA ASP A 136 -23.81 35.51 10.49
C ASP A 136 -25.08 34.68 10.22
N GLY A 137 -24.92 33.35 10.08
CA GLY A 137 -26.07 32.45 10.10
C GLY A 137 -25.78 31.06 9.55
N SER A 138 -25.71 30.09 10.45
CA SER A 138 -25.74 28.65 10.17
C SER A 138 -26.90 28.25 9.22
N GLY A 139 -26.57 27.61 8.10
CA GLY A 139 -27.55 26.95 7.23
C GLY A 139 -26.87 26.24 6.06
N ASP A 140 -27.16 24.95 5.91
CA ASP A 140 -26.79 24.12 4.76
C ASP A 140 -27.12 24.84 3.44
N THR A 141 -26.10 25.34 2.74
CA THR A 141 -26.22 25.75 1.34
C THR A 141 -25.17 24.98 0.54
N ALA A 142 -25.68 24.08 -0.30
CA ALA A 142 -24.92 23.36 -1.27
C ALA A 142 -24.22 24.35 -2.22
N GLY A 143 -22.95 24.65 -1.96
CA GLY A 143 -22.11 25.38 -2.90
C GLY A 143 -22.07 24.61 -4.22
N SER A 144 -22.53 25.26 -5.29
CA SER A 144 -22.40 24.81 -6.68
C SER A 144 -20.92 24.76 -7.06
N ALA A 145 -20.24 23.72 -6.62
CA ALA A 145 -18.96 23.35 -7.19
C ALA A 145 -19.23 22.89 -8.63
N SER A 146 -18.86 23.71 -9.62
CA SER A 146 -18.80 23.30 -11.03
C SER A 146 -18.19 21.89 -11.12
N PRO A 147 -18.90 20.90 -11.70
CA PRO A 147 -18.45 19.51 -11.67
C PRO A 147 -17.12 19.40 -12.39
N ALA A 148 -16.11 18.86 -11.70
CA ALA A 148 -14.81 18.60 -12.29
C ALA A 148 -14.99 17.80 -13.60
N PRO A 149 -14.35 18.19 -14.71
CA PRO A 149 -14.64 17.63 -16.02
C PRO A 149 -14.42 16.12 -16.04
N VAL A 150 -15.33 15.40 -16.70
CA VAL A 150 -15.29 13.94 -16.80
C VAL A 150 -14.03 13.53 -17.56
N LYS A 151 -13.06 12.94 -16.84
CA LYS A 151 -11.87 12.34 -17.44
C LYS A 151 -12.22 10.95 -17.98
N SER A 152 -11.86 10.69 -19.23
CA SER A 152 -11.92 9.34 -19.80
C SER A 152 -10.97 8.41 -19.04
N ASP A 153 -11.47 7.28 -18.54
CA ASP A 153 -10.68 6.19 -17.93
C ASP A 153 -10.69 4.97 -18.88
N PRO A 154 -9.87 4.98 -19.96
CA PRO A 154 -9.83 3.87 -20.89
C PRO A 154 -9.36 2.58 -20.20
N LEU A 155 -9.91 1.45 -20.63
CA LEU A 155 -9.42 0.14 -20.19
C LEU A 155 -7.94 -0.01 -20.54
N LEU A 156 -7.18 -0.53 -19.57
CA LEU A 156 -5.73 -0.71 -19.65
C LEU A 156 -4.94 0.60 -19.87
N ALA A 157 -5.51 1.76 -19.55
CA ALA A 157 -4.75 3.01 -19.58
C ALA A 157 -3.65 3.01 -18.51
N LEU A 158 -2.51 3.63 -18.82
CA LEU A 158 -1.45 3.91 -17.85
C LEU A 158 -2.00 4.77 -16.70
N ARG A 159 -1.92 4.26 -15.47
CA ARG A 159 -2.45 4.90 -14.26
C ARG A 159 -1.33 5.54 -13.44
N TYR A 160 -1.70 6.49 -12.58
CA TYR A 160 -0.80 7.11 -11.60
C TYR A 160 0.49 7.72 -12.20
N ARG A 161 0.32 8.42 -13.32
CA ARG A 161 1.40 9.06 -14.08
C ARG A 161 2.11 10.16 -13.28
N VAL A 162 3.42 10.24 -13.46
CA VAL A 162 4.30 11.23 -12.83
C VAL A 162 5.21 11.79 -13.91
N ASP A 163 5.12 13.09 -14.16
CA ASP A 163 6.09 13.76 -15.01
C ASP A 163 7.43 13.87 -14.26
N VAL A 164 8.43 13.13 -14.74
CA VAL A 164 9.81 13.16 -14.22
C VAL A 164 10.61 14.20 -14.98
N VAL A 165 10.41 14.29 -16.30
CA VAL A 165 11.04 15.26 -17.18
C VAL A 165 9.98 16.26 -17.65
N PRO A 166 10.08 17.55 -17.30
CA PRO A 166 9.10 18.55 -17.70
C PRO A 166 9.14 18.79 -19.21
N ALA A 167 8.02 19.24 -19.78
CA ALA A 167 7.85 19.44 -21.23
C ALA A 167 8.97 20.28 -21.88
N GLY A 168 9.46 21.33 -21.20
CA GLY A 168 10.57 22.14 -21.70
C GLY A 168 11.89 21.38 -21.85
N ALA A 169 12.19 20.45 -20.93
CA ALA A 169 13.36 19.59 -21.02
C ALA A 169 13.17 18.51 -22.08
N ALA A 170 11.98 17.89 -22.15
CA ALA A 170 11.63 16.93 -23.19
C ALA A 170 11.74 17.55 -24.59
N TRP A 171 11.30 18.80 -24.76
CA TRP A 171 11.45 19.54 -26.00
C TRP A 171 12.93 19.68 -26.39
N ARG A 172 13.82 20.05 -25.46
CA ARG A 172 15.26 20.16 -25.73
C ARG A 172 15.89 18.83 -26.11
N ILE A 173 15.57 17.75 -25.38
CA ILE A 173 16.02 16.38 -25.68
C ILE A 173 15.59 16.00 -27.11
N ALA A 174 14.33 16.22 -27.45
CA ALA A 174 13.78 15.98 -28.78
C ALA A 174 14.48 16.82 -29.87
N GLY A 175 14.97 18.02 -29.54
CA GLY A 175 15.76 18.84 -30.47
C GLY A 175 17.16 18.30 -30.70
N MET A 176 17.83 17.86 -29.63
CA MET A 176 19.18 17.31 -29.67
C MET A 176 19.26 16.04 -30.52
N PHE A 177 18.29 15.14 -30.36
CA PHE A 177 18.22 13.90 -31.14
C PHE A 177 17.52 14.04 -32.50
N GLY A 178 16.98 15.23 -32.83
CA GLY A 178 16.29 15.49 -34.09
C GLY A 178 17.04 15.06 -35.36
N PRO A 179 18.37 15.23 -35.46
CA PRO A 179 19.15 14.76 -36.62
C PRO A 179 19.08 13.25 -36.88
N LEU A 180 18.78 12.41 -35.86
CA LEU A 180 18.67 10.96 -36.04
C LEU A 180 17.53 10.58 -36.99
N PHE A 181 16.49 11.41 -37.10
CA PHE A 181 15.37 11.17 -38.02
C PHE A 181 15.60 11.73 -39.44
N ALA A 182 16.77 12.31 -39.71
CA ALA A 182 17.16 12.66 -41.07
C ALA A 182 17.27 11.39 -41.93
N ARG A 183 16.77 11.46 -43.18
CA ARG A 183 16.70 10.29 -44.08
C ARG A 183 17.96 9.43 -44.16
N PRO A 184 19.16 9.98 -44.42
CA PRO A 184 20.36 9.15 -44.49
C PRO A 184 20.73 8.53 -43.14
N VAL A 185 20.44 9.22 -42.03
CA VAL A 185 20.86 8.81 -40.68
C VAL A 185 20.05 7.63 -40.18
N TRP A 186 18.72 7.68 -40.25
CA TRP A 186 17.90 6.56 -39.77
C TRP A 186 18.05 5.31 -40.64
N VAL A 187 18.24 5.47 -41.96
CA VAL A 187 18.52 4.36 -42.87
C VAL A 187 19.86 3.70 -42.53
N ALA A 188 20.91 4.51 -42.31
CA ALA A 188 22.21 4.00 -41.90
C ALA A 188 22.16 3.30 -40.53
N ALA A 189 21.49 3.90 -39.54
CA ALA A 189 21.33 3.32 -38.21
C ALA A 189 20.63 1.95 -38.26
N LEU A 190 19.55 1.83 -39.04
CA LEU A 190 18.84 0.57 -39.20
C LEU A 190 19.66 -0.48 -39.97
N ALA A 191 20.38 -0.05 -41.01
CA ALA A 191 21.29 -0.94 -41.75
C ALA A 191 22.43 -1.45 -40.86
N VAL A 192 22.98 -0.61 -39.97
CA VAL A 192 23.99 -1.02 -38.99
C VAL A 192 23.40 -2.01 -37.99
N PHE A 193 22.23 -1.73 -37.42
CA PHE A 193 21.54 -2.64 -36.51
C PHE A 193 21.35 -4.04 -37.14
N ILE A 194 20.76 -4.10 -38.34
CA ILE A 194 20.54 -5.35 -39.06
C ILE A 194 21.88 -6.02 -39.41
N GLY A 195 22.87 -5.25 -39.87
CA GLY A 195 24.19 -5.76 -40.22
C GLY A 195 24.92 -6.40 -39.05
N LEU A 196 24.84 -5.79 -37.86
CA LEU A 196 25.41 -6.33 -36.63
C LEU A 196 24.70 -7.60 -36.19
N ASP A 197 23.38 -7.66 -36.26
CA ASP A 197 22.62 -8.87 -35.94
C ASP A 197 22.98 -10.02 -36.89
N VAL A 198 23.04 -9.75 -38.20
CA VAL A 198 23.47 -10.74 -39.20
C VAL A 198 24.91 -11.20 -38.93
N LEU A 199 25.81 -10.28 -38.59
CA LEU A 199 27.20 -10.62 -38.27
C LEU A 199 27.27 -11.55 -37.05
N ILE A 200 26.60 -11.22 -35.95
CA ILE A 200 26.55 -12.04 -34.74
C ILE A 200 25.98 -13.43 -35.04
N ILE A 201 24.90 -13.51 -35.82
CA ILE A 201 24.31 -14.79 -36.22
C ILE A 201 25.27 -15.59 -37.11
N SER A 202 25.99 -14.93 -38.02
CA SER A 202 26.89 -15.58 -38.98
C SER A 202 28.15 -16.17 -38.35
N GLN A 203 28.57 -15.69 -37.17
CA GLN A 203 29.72 -16.23 -36.43
C GLN A 203 29.47 -17.66 -35.90
N GLY A 204 28.21 -18.09 -35.82
CA GLY A 204 27.85 -19.41 -35.28
C GLY A 204 28.01 -19.51 -33.76
N GLY A 205 27.67 -20.67 -33.19
CA GLY A 205 27.83 -20.92 -31.74
C GLY A 205 26.88 -20.13 -30.84
N LEU A 206 25.82 -19.51 -31.37
CA LEU A 206 24.85 -18.72 -30.60
C LEU A 206 24.29 -19.45 -29.38
N LEU A 207 23.95 -20.74 -29.54
CA LEU A 207 23.39 -21.54 -28.45
C LEU A 207 24.42 -21.77 -27.34
N ASP A 208 25.67 -22.03 -27.71
CA ASP A 208 26.76 -22.25 -26.76
C ASP A 208 27.07 -20.95 -26.00
N GLN A 209 27.16 -19.82 -26.70
CA GLN A 209 27.40 -18.51 -26.09
C GLN A 209 26.22 -18.06 -25.22
N PHE A 210 24.98 -18.28 -25.66
CA PHE A 210 23.81 -17.99 -24.86
C PHE A 210 23.78 -18.81 -23.57
N THR A 211 24.08 -20.10 -23.67
CA THR A 211 24.16 -21.01 -22.52
C THR A 211 25.29 -20.58 -21.57
N ALA A 212 26.46 -20.23 -22.11
CA ALA A 212 27.57 -19.69 -21.33
C ALA A 212 27.18 -18.39 -20.59
N GLY A 213 26.44 -17.49 -21.25
CA GLY A 213 25.92 -16.27 -20.65
C GLY A 213 24.92 -16.52 -19.53
N LEU A 214 23.99 -17.47 -19.72
CA LEU A 214 23.05 -17.88 -18.66
C LEU A 214 23.80 -18.44 -17.45
N LEU A 215 24.77 -19.34 -17.67
CA LEU A 215 25.60 -19.87 -16.60
C LEU A 215 26.39 -18.75 -15.90
N GLN A 216 26.97 -17.82 -16.66
CA GLN A 216 27.70 -16.68 -16.10
C GLN A 216 26.80 -15.83 -15.18
N MET A 217 25.55 -15.56 -15.58
CA MET A 217 24.59 -14.82 -14.75
C MET A 217 24.16 -15.59 -13.49
N VAL A 218 24.10 -16.92 -13.54
CA VAL A 218 23.85 -17.77 -12.35
C VAL A 218 25.02 -17.68 -11.36
N HIS A 219 26.27 -17.72 -11.85
CA HIS A 219 27.46 -17.66 -11.00
C HIS A 219 27.80 -16.23 -10.54
N GLN A 220 27.35 -15.21 -11.28
CA GLN A 220 27.58 -13.80 -10.97
C GLN A 220 26.24 -13.03 -10.95
N PRO A 221 25.50 -13.09 -9.83
CA PRO A 221 24.16 -12.48 -9.74
C PRO A 221 24.14 -10.96 -9.96
N VAL A 222 25.29 -10.27 -9.78
CA VAL A 222 25.44 -8.84 -10.12
C VAL A 222 25.06 -8.56 -11.57
N LEU A 223 25.35 -9.48 -12.50
CA LEU A 223 25.03 -9.30 -13.91
C LEU A 223 23.52 -9.19 -14.16
N ILE A 224 22.69 -9.82 -13.32
CA ILE A 224 21.22 -9.66 -13.38
C ILE A 224 20.83 -8.21 -13.08
N LEU A 225 21.47 -7.57 -12.10
CA LEU A 225 21.24 -6.17 -11.77
C LEU A 225 21.72 -5.25 -12.89
N VAL A 226 22.85 -5.58 -13.54
CA VAL A 226 23.37 -4.84 -14.69
C VAL A 226 22.42 -4.93 -15.88
N VAL A 227 21.95 -6.13 -16.23
CA VAL A 227 20.97 -6.34 -17.31
C VAL A 227 19.68 -5.57 -17.02
N PHE A 228 19.19 -5.62 -15.78
CA PHE A 228 18.02 -4.85 -15.38
C PHE A 228 18.25 -3.32 -15.51
N ALA A 229 19.40 -2.82 -15.06
CA ALA A 229 19.74 -1.41 -15.19
C ALA A 229 19.83 -0.99 -16.67
N LEU A 230 20.41 -1.83 -17.53
CA LEU A 230 20.46 -1.61 -18.97
C LEU A 230 19.06 -1.57 -19.59
N ALA A 231 18.16 -2.47 -19.20
CA ALA A 231 16.77 -2.44 -19.65
C ALA A 231 16.04 -1.14 -19.22
N MET A 232 16.27 -0.66 -17.99
CA MET A 232 15.72 0.63 -17.54
C MET A 232 16.26 1.83 -18.34
N VAL A 233 17.56 1.82 -18.67
CA VAL A 233 18.17 2.84 -19.52
C VAL A 233 17.62 2.77 -20.94
N SER A 234 17.48 1.57 -21.50
CA SER A 234 16.86 1.37 -22.82
C SER A 234 15.42 1.89 -22.85
N GLY A 235 14.60 1.54 -21.85
CA GLY A 235 13.21 2.03 -21.76
C GLY A 235 13.10 3.56 -21.62
N ALA A 236 14.04 4.22 -20.93
CA ALA A 236 14.09 5.69 -20.90
C ALA A 236 14.51 6.27 -22.26
N PHE A 237 15.46 5.63 -22.95
CA PHE A 237 15.93 6.02 -24.28
C PHE A 237 14.85 5.82 -25.36
N HIS A 238 14.05 4.76 -25.25
CA HIS A 238 12.87 4.50 -26.05
C HIS A 238 11.90 5.70 -26.03
N GLU A 239 11.58 6.23 -24.84
CA GLU A 239 10.71 7.41 -24.73
C GLU A 239 11.31 8.66 -25.38
N PHE A 240 12.64 8.80 -25.43
CA PHE A 240 13.30 9.87 -26.17
C PHE A 240 12.99 9.75 -27.67
N GLY A 241 12.91 8.52 -28.18
CA GLY A 241 12.53 8.24 -29.55
C GLY A 241 11.16 8.80 -29.91
N HIS A 242 10.13 8.55 -29.09
CA HIS A 242 8.78 9.06 -29.32
C HIS A 242 8.71 10.60 -29.31
N VAL A 243 9.29 11.27 -28.30
CA VAL A 243 9.26 12.75 -28.25
C VAL A 243 10.06 13.38 -29.38
N THR A 244 11.18 12.78 -29.76
CA THR A 244 12.03 13.24 -30.86
C THR A 244 11.30 13.11 -32.19
N ALA A 245 10.66 11.96 -32.43
CA ALA A 245 9.86 11.72 -33.62
C ALA A 245 8.66 12.67 -33.73
N CYS A 246 7.96 12.91 -32.61
CA CYS A 246 6.85 13.87 -32.53
C CYS A 246 7.32 15.28 -32.92
N ARG A 247 8.42 15.76 -32.32
CA ARG A 247 9.00 17.07 -32.63
C ARG A 247 9.47 17.15 -34.08
N TYR A 248 10.14 16.13 -34.58
CA TYR A 248 10.61 16.07 -35.98
C TYR A 248 9.43 16.09 -36.97
N GLY A 249 8.31 15.46 -36.61
CA GLY A 249 7.06 15.52 -37.36
C GLY A 249 6.37 16.89 -37.33
N GLY A 250 6.85 17.83 -36.51
CA GLY A 250 6.26 19.16 -36.35
C GLY A 250 5.26 19.26 -35.19
N GLY A 251 5.15 18.25 -34.33
CA GLY A 251 4.36 18.29 -33.11
C GLY A 251 5.12 18.90 -31.92
N THR A 252 4.39 19.24 -30.85
CA THR A 252 4.96 19.71 -29.58
C THR A 252 4.83 18.63 -28.51
N PRO A 253 5.92 17.89 -28.20
CA PRO A 253 5.88 16.87 -27.14
C PRO A 253 5.66 17.50 -25.76
N GLY A 254 4.91 16.81 -24.91
CA GLY A 254 4.69 17.18 -23.51
C GLY A 254 5.74 16.60 -22.57
N GLY A 255 5.37 16.41 -21.29
CA GLY A 255 6.24 15.80 -20.28
C GLY A 255 6.52 14.31 -20.53
N MET A 256 7.64 13.82 -20.00
CA MET A 256 7.98 12.39 -19.93
C MET A 256 8.05 11.97 -18.47
N GLY A 257 7.82 10.68 -18.20
CA GLY A 257 7.58 10.25 -16.85
C GLY A 257 7.54 8.76 -16.63
N VAL A 258 7.09 8.40 -15.43
CA VAL A 258 6.84 7.01 -15.02
C VAL A 258 5.39 6.88 -14.57
N GLY A 259 4.76 5.78 -14.94
CA GLY A 259 3.42 5.41 -14.48
C GLY A 259 3.34 3.93 -14.13
N LEU A 260 2.14 3.49 -13.75
CA LEU A 260 1.84 2.09 -13.49
C LEU A 260 0.90 1.56 -14.57
N TYR A 261 1.41 0.62 -15.35
CA TYR A 261 0.66 -0.13 -16.34
C TYR A 261 0.17 -1.44 -15.73
N LEU A 262 -1.11 -1.50 -15.37
CA LEU A 262 -1.66 -2.54 -14.47
C LEU A 262 -0.90 -2.59 -13.14
N VAL A 263 0.16 -3.41 -13.07
CA VAL A 263 1.05 -3.56 -11.91
C VAL A 263 2.52 -3.26 -12.25
N TRP A 264 2.87 -3.13 -13.54
CA TRP A 264 4.23 -2.90 -13.99
C TRP A 264 4.57 -1.40 -13.99
N PRO A 265 5.74 -1.01 -13.45
CA PRO A 265 6.27 0.32 -13.72
C PRO A 265 6.57 0.44 -15.22
N ALA A 266 6.13 1.53 -15.83
CA ALA A 266 6.37 1.81 -17.23
C ALA A 266 6.78 3.28 -17.39
N PHE A 267 7.75 3.53 -18.26
CA PHE A 267 8.02 4.88 -18.74
C PHE A 267 6.88 5.34 -19.66
N TYR A 268 6.72 6.65 -19.80
CA TYR A 268 5.82 7.22 -20.78
C TYR A 268 6.31 8.57 -21.27
N SER A 269 5.91 8.91 -22.48
CA SER A 269 6.04 10.24 -23.06
C SER A 269 4.67 10.76 -23.48
N THR A 270 4.43 12.06 -23.28
CA THR A 270 3.17 12.68 -23.69
C THR A 270 3.29 13.19 -25.11
N VAL A 271 2.89 12.38 -26.09
CA VAL A 271 2.94 12.73 -27.51
C VAL A 271 1.55 12.97 -28.12
N THR A 272 0.56 13.36 -27.31
CA THR A 272 -0.84 13.58 -27.74
C THR A 272 -0.97 14.60 -28.87
N ASP A 273 -0.07 15.58 -28.96
CA ASP A 273 -0.06 16.58 -30.04
C ASP A 273 0.23 15.96 -31.43
N SER A 274 0.77 14.73 -31.48
CA SER A 274 0.96 13.99 -32.73
C SER A 274 -0.35 13.76 -33.49
N TYR A 275 -1.52 13.76 -32.82
CA TYR A 275 -2.81 13.58 -33.51
C TYR A 275 -3.12 14.64 -34.57
N ARG A 276 -2.47 15.81 -34.53
CA ARG A 276 -2.58 16.85 -35.57
C ARG A 276 -1.77 16.53 -36.83
N LEU A 277 -0.83 15.60 -36.74
CA LEU A 277 0.06 15.22 -37.83
C LEU A 277 -0.67 14.31 -38.82
N SER A 278 -0.14 14.25 -40.05
CA SER A 278 -0.55 13.25 -41.03
C SER A 278 -0.28 11.83 -40.53
N ARG A 279 -0.89 10.82 -41.16
CA ARG A 279 -0.67 9.42 -40.81
C ARG A 279 0.82 9.05 -40.72
N VAL A 280 1.64 9.56 -41.64
CA VAL A 280 3.08 9.31 -41.65
C VAL A 280 3.78 9.95 -40.44
N GLY A 281 3.36 11.14 -40.02
CA GLY A 281 3.91 11.80 -38.84
C GLY A 281 3.56 11.09 -37.54
N ARG A 282 2.33 10.55 -37.44
CA ARG A 282 1.88 9.74 -36.30
C ARG A 282 2.60 8.40 -36.23
N LEU A 283 2.64 7.66 -37.33
CA LEU A 283 3.38 6.40 -37.41
C LEU A 283 4.88 6.59 -37.11
N ARG A 284 5.49 7.70 -37.54
CA ARG A 284 6.87 8.02 -37.16
C ARG A 284 7.00 8.22 -35.66
N THR A 285 6.03 8.88 -35.03
CA THR A 285 5.99 9.11 -33.59
C THR A 285 5.91 7.79 -32.85
N ASP A 286 5.01 6.88 -33.25
CA ASP A 286 4.85 5.58 -32.60
C ASP A 286 6.06 4.64 -32.85
N LEU A 287 6.67 4.69 -34.04
CA LEU A 287 7.88 3.93 -34.35
C LEU A 287 9.16 4.53 -33.74
N GLY A 288 9.06 5.73 -33.17
CA GLY A 288 10.20 6.45 -32.59
C GLY A 288 10.86 5.67 -31.46
N GLY A 289 10.06 5.06 -30.58
CA GLY A 289 10.53 4.22 -29.49
C GLY A 289 11.31 3.00 -29.97
N PRO A 290 10.69 2.09 -30.75
CA PRO A 290 11.39 0.93 -31.31
C PRO A 290 12.61 1.27 -32.17
N TYR A 291 12.62 2.43 -32.84
CA TYR A 291 13.80 2.91 -33.56
C TYR A 291 14.96 3.24 -32.61
N PHE A 292 14.69 3.84 -31.45
CA PHE A 292 15.72 4.13 -30.45
C PHE A 292 16.20 2.85 -29.75
N ASP A 293 15.33 1.88 -29.54
CA ASP A 293 15.74 0.54 -29.09
C ASP A 293 16.72 -0.09 -30.08
N ALA A 294 16.47 0.00 -31.39
CA ALA A 294 17.39 -0.52 -32.40
C ALA A 294 18.78 0.16 -32.37
N ILE A 295 18.84 1.48 -32.09
CA ILE A 295 20.11 2.19 -31.91
C ILE A 295 20.83 1.70 -30.65
N PHE A 296 20.10 1.53 -29.55
CA PHE A 296 20.66 1.04 -28.29
C PHE A 296 21.20 -0.37 -28.44
N MET A 297 20.43 -1.26 -29.07
CA MET A 297 20.82 -2.63 -29.39
C MET A 297 22.03 -2.66 -30.34
N ALA A 298 22.12 -1.78 -31.33
CA ALA A 298 23.32 -1.68 -32.18
C ALA A 298 24.57 -1.35 -31.36
N GLY A 299 24.48 -0.45 -30.38
CA GLY A 299 25.57 -0.15 -29.44
C GLY A 299 25.95 -1.36 -28.58
N MET A 300 24.95 -2.08 -28.06
CA MET A 300 25.15 -3.31 -27.28
C MET A 300 25.76 -4.44 -28.12
N SER A 301 25.34 -4.59 -29.38
CA SER A 301 25.90 -5.54 -30.34
C SER A 301 27.36 -5.21 -30.64
N GLY A 302 27.70 -3.93 -30.82
CA GLY A 302 29.09 -3.49 -30.95
C GLY A 302 29.94 -3.81 -29.70
N LEU A 303 29.38 -3.59 -28.51
CA LEU A 303 30.05 -3.93 -27.24
C LEU A 303 30.27 -5.44 -27.11
N TYR A 304 29.27 -6.26 -27.42
CA TYR A 304 29.39 -7.72 -27.41
C TYR A 304 30.47 -8.21 -28.38
N LEU A 305 30.50 -7.67 -29.60
CA LEU A 305 31.53 -8.03 -30.58
C LEU A 305 32.94 -7.59 -30.16
N ALA A 306 33.06 -6.52 -29.38
CA ALA A 306 34.35 -6.02 -28.89
C ALA A 306 34.87 -6.78 -27.67
N THR A 307 34.00 -7.22 -26.77
CA THR A 307 34.39 -7.89 -25.51
C THR A 307 34.31 -9.41 -25.57
N GLY A 308 33.42 -9.95 -26.40
CA GLY A 308 33.10 -11.39 -26.44
C GLY A 308 32.40 -11.90 -25.18
N GLU A 309 31.86 -11.02 -24.33
CA GLU A 309 31.25 -11.41 -23.06
C GLU A 309 29.88 -12.10 -23.28
N PRO A 310 29.71 -13.37 -22.88
CA PRO A 310 28.51 -14.15 -23.19
C PRO A 310 27.20 -13.59 -22.60
N TRP A 311 27.24 -12.95 -21.43
CA TRP A 311 26.05 -12.36 -20.80
C TRP A 311 25.45 -11.20 -21.62
N LEU A 312 26.25 -10.49 -22.43
CA LEU A 312 25.75 -9.43 -23.31
C LEU A 312 24.84 -10.01 -24.40
N LEU A 313 25.13 -11.22 -24.89
CA LEU A 313 24.28 -11.91 -25.85
C LEU A 313 22.91 -12.26 -25.24
N VAL A 314 22.90 -12.69 -23.97
CA VAL A 314 21.63 -12.93 -23.24
C VAL A 314 20.83 -11.65 -23.11
N ALA A 315 21.49 -10.54 -22.76
CA ALA A 315 20.85 -9.22 -22.67
C ALA A 315 20.28 -8.77 -24.02
N LEU A 316 21.05 -8.91 -25.10
CA LEU A 316 20.64 -8.58 -26.47
C LEU A 316 19.43 -9.40 -26.92
N ILE A 317 19.47 -10.73 -26.76
CA ILE A 317 18.32 -11.59 -27.08
C ILE A 317 17.09 -11.18 -26.26
N GLY A 318 17.29 -10.86 -24.98
CA GLY A 318 16.24 -10.33 -24.11
C GLY A 318 15.62 -9.04 -24.66
N MET A 319 16.45 -8.08 -25.09
CA MET A 319 16.00 -6.81 -25.69
C MET A 319 15.26 -7.03 -27.00
N HIS A 320 15.74 -7.91 -27.90
CA HIS A 320 15.03 -8.26 -29.14
C HIS A 320 13.65 -8.84 -28.85
N VAL A 321 13.57 -9.74 -27.87
CA VAL A 321 12.29 -10.32 -27.43
C VAL A 321 11.39 -9.24 -26.85
N GLU A 322 11.90 -8.37 -25.98
CA GLU A 322 11.15 -7.26 -25.38
C GLU A 322 10.58 -6.31 -26.45
N THR A 323 11.40 -5.83 -27.37
CA THR A 323 10.97 -4.97 -28.49
C THR A 323 9.96 -5.70 -29.38
N ALA A 324 10.12 -7.00 -29.64
CA ALA A 324 9.14 -7.78 -30.39
C ALA A 324 7.79 -7.87 -29.65
N TYR A 325 7.80 -8.01 -28.31
CA TYR A 325 6.58 -7.98 -27.49
C TYR A 325 5.86 -6.62 -27.56
N GLN A 326 6.59 -5.50 -27.65
CA GLN A 326 5.98 -4.17 -27.80
C GLN A 326 5.17 -4.01 -29.09
N PHE A 327 5.53 -4.74 -30.16
CA PHE A 327 4.77 -4.74 -31.41
C PHE A 327 3.46 -5.55 -31.36
N ILE A 328 3.24 -6.35 -30.32
CA ILE A 328 2.00 -7.15 -30.20
C ILE A 328 0.83 -6.20 -29.86
N PRO A 329 -0.17 -6.04 -30.75
CA PRO A 329 -1.24 -5.04 -30.59
C PRO A 329 -2.36 -5.52 -29.65
N SER A 330 -2.09 -6.41 -28.70
CA SER A 330 -3.11 -6.99 -27.82
C SER A 330 -3.43 -6.14 -26.60
N VAL A 331 -2.47 -5.30 -26.21
CA VAL A 331 -2.42 -4.46 -25.01
C VAL A 331 -1.92 -3.07 -25.46
N ARG A 332 -2.07 -1.97 -24.68
CA ARG A 332 -1.65 -0.60 -25.07
C ARG A 332 -0.11 -0.42 -25.08
N PHE A 333 0.59 -1.30 -25.77
CA PHE A 333 1.99 -1.14 -26.19
C PHE A 333 2.05 -0.41 -27.54
N ASP A 334 3.25 -0.15 -28.06
CA ASP A 334 3.44 0.63 -29.29
C ASP A 334 2.75 0.00 -30.50
N GLY A 335 2.75 -1.33 -30.60
CA GLY A 335 2.02 -2.06 -31.65
C GLY A 335 0.54 -1.72 -31.71
N PHE A 336 -0.11 -1.44 -30.56
CA PHE A 336 -1.50 -0.98 -30.53
C PHE A 336 -1.65 0.41 -31.13
N PHE A 337 -0.77 1.35 -30.78
CA PHE A 337 -0.82 2.73 -31.29
C PHE A 337 -0.47 2.78 -32.78
N ILE A 338 0.55 2.03 -33.22
CA ILE A 338 0.90 1.84 -34.63
C ILE A 338 -0.31 1.32 -35.42
N LEU A 339 -1.00 0.29 -34.92
CA LEU A 339 -2.18 -0.25 -35.58
C LEU A 339 -3.34 0.77 -35.59
N ALA A 340 -3.55 1.48 -34.48
CA ALA A 340 -4.58 2.51 -34.36
C ALA A 340 -4.36 3.64 -35.37
N ASP A 341 -3.12 4.09 -35.55
CA ASP A 341 -2.77 5.17 -36.47
C ASP A 341 -2.71 4.73 -37.94
N LEU A 342 -2.34 3.47 -38.21
CA LEU A 342 -2.46 2.87 -39.54
C LEU A 342 -3.93 2.83 -40.01
N VAL A 343 -4.83 2.47 -39.08
CA VAL A 343 -6.28 2.40 -39.31
C VAL A 343 -6.92 3.80 -39.31
N GLY A 344 -6.34 4.75 -38.57
CA GLY A 344 -6.89 6.09 -38.37
C GLY A 344 -8.02 6.14 -37.34
N VAL A 345 -7.95 5.27 -36.32
CA VAL A 345 -8.96 5.14 -35.23
C VAL A 345 -8.22 5.01 -33.89
N PRO A 346 -8.10 6.09 -33.07
CA PRO A 346 -7.25 6.09 -31.88
C PRO A 346 -7.68 5.15 -30.72
N ASP A 347 -8.95 4.74 -30.65
CA ASP A 347 -9.44 3.86 -29.58
C ASP A 347 -10.04 2.56 -30.14
N LEU A 348 -9.17 1.60 -30.45
CA LEU A 348 -9.58 0.28 -30.96
C LEU A 348 -10.37 -0.54 -29.92
N PHE A 349 -10.05 -0.40 -28.62
CA PHE A 349 -10.73 -1.12 -27.54
C PHE A 349 -12.23 -0.77 -27.44
N GLY A 350 -12.60 0.46 -27.79
CA GLY A 350 -14.00 0.90 -27.87
C GLY A 350 -14.85 0.10 -28.87
N PHE A 351 -14.21 -0.61 -29.81
CA PHE A 351 -14.87 -1.42 -30.84
C PHE A 351 -14.99 -2.91 -30.50
N VAL A 352 -14.31 -3.41 -29.46
CA VAL A 352 -14.35 -4.84 -29.08
C VAL A 352 -15.79 -5.30 -28.85
N GLY A 353 -16.54 -4.60 -27.98
CA GLY A 353 -17.95 -4.92 -27.70
C GLY A 353 -18.84 -4.86 -28.95
N PRO A 354 -18.88 -3.72 -29.68
CA PRO A 354 -19.64 -3.57 -30.92
C PRO A 354 -19.34 -4.63 -31.97
N VAL A 355 -18.06 -4.99 -32.19
CA VAL A 355 -17.65 -6.01 -33.15
C VAL A 355 -18.12 -7.40 -32.69
N LEU A 356 -17.84 -7.79 -31.45
CA LEU A 356 -18.28 -9.08 -30.92
C LEU A 356 -19.81 -9.25 -31.02
N THR A 357 -20.58 -8.19 -30.76
CA THR A 357 -22.04 -8.24 -30.93
C THR A 357 -22.49 -8.34 -32.38
N SER A 358 -21.71 -7.79 -33.32
CA SER A 358 -21.99 -7.83 -34.76
C SER A 358 -21.59 -9.15 -35.41
N LEU A 359 -20.71 -9.94 -34.77
CA LEU A 359 -20.32 -11.28 -35.19
C LEU A 359 -21.33 -12.36 -34.76
N VAL A 360 -22.31 -12.02 -33.92
CA VAL A 360 -23.38 -12.93 -33.50
C VAL A 360 -24.36 -13.13 -34.67
N PRO A 361 -24.58 -14.37 -35.15
CA PRO A 361 -25.52 -14.64 -36.23
C PRO A 361 -26.93 -14.10 -35.93
N GLY A 362 -27.54 -13.44 -36.91
CA GLY A 362 -28.91 -12.90 -36.81
C GLY A 362 -29.05 -11.51 -36.19
N ARG A 363 -27.96 -10.84 -35.80
CA ARG A 363 -28.00 -9.45 -35.31
C ARG A 363 -27.53 -8.43 -36.36
N PRO A 364 -28.16 -7.25 -36.43
CA PRO A 364 -27.69 -6.17 -37.31
C PRO A 364 -26.32 -5.65 -36.84
N THR A 365 -25.50 -5.20 -37.79
CA THR A 365 -24.20 -4.59 -37.48
C THR A 365 -24.38 -3.34 -36.62
N HIS A 366 -23.62 -3.27 -35.53
CA HIS A 366 -23.72 -2.16 -34.57
C HIS A 366 -23.43 -0.80 -35.24
N PRO A 367 -24.21 0.27 -34.98
CA PRO A 367 -24.06 1.58 -35.62
C PRO A 367 -22.63 2.14 -35.61
N LYS A 368 -21.94 2.11 -34.46
CA LYS A 368 -20.52 2.49 -34.36
C LYS A 368 -19.59 1.80 -35.36
N VAL A 369 -19.84 0.53 -35.71
CA VAL A 369 -19.01 -0.23 -36.67
C VAL A 369 -19.35 0.17 -38.12
N ARG A 370 -20.57 0.65 -38.36
CA ARG A 370 -21.00 1.18 -39.67
C ARG A 370 -20.40 2.54 -39.97
N GLU A 371 -20.14 3.37 -38.95
CA GLU A 371 -19.44 4.66 -39.08
C GLU A 371 -17.97 4.53 -39.55
N LEU A 372 -17.43 3.30 -39.63
CA LEU A 372 -16.06 3.05 -40.07
C LEU A 372 -15.98 2.79 -41.57
N ARG A 373 -14.92 3.30 -42.20
CA ARG A 373 -14.60 2.99 -43.59
C ARG A 373 -14.42 1.48 -43.78
N PRO A 374 -14.74 0.90 -44.96
CA PRO A 374 -14.67 -0.56 -45.18
C PRO A 374 -13.31 -1.19 -44.91
N LYS A 375 -12.20 -0.48 -45.20
CA LYS A 375 -10.84 -0.96 -44.90
C LYS A 375 -10.58 -0.96 -43.39
N ALA A 376 -10.88 0.14 -42.70
CA ALA A 376 -10.72 0.27 -41.25
C ALA A 376 -11.55 -0.78 -40.49
N ARG A 377 -12.82 -0.97 -40.91
CA ARG A 377 -13.71 -1.98 -40.36
C ARG A 377 -13.13 -3.40 -40.44
N ARG A 378 -12.61 -3.80 -41.62
CA ARG A 378 -12.01 -5.15 -41.79
C ARG A 378 -10.81 -5.37 -40.87
N VAL A 379 -9.92 -4.38 -40.76
CA VAL A 379 -8.73 -4.48 -39.90
C VAL A 379 -9.14 -4.58 -38.43
N ILE A 380 -10.08 -3.75 -37.97
CA ILE A 380 -10.57 -3.80 -36.58
C ILE A 380 -11.25 -5.13 -36.29
N VAL A 381 -12.08 -5.65 -37.19
CA VAL A 381 -12.72 -6.96 -37.03
C VAL A 381 -11.69 -8.08 -36.93
N LEU A 382 -10.69 -8.10 -37.83
CA LEU A 382 -9.60 -9.08 -37.79
C LEU A 382 -8.81 -8.99 -36.48
N TRP A 383 -8.46 -7.76 -36.07
CA TRP A 383 -7.75 -7.52 -34.82
C TRP A 383 -8.53 -8.03 -33.60
N VAL A 384 -9.85 -7.78 -33.52
CA VAL A 384 -10.71 -8.32 -32.45
C VAL A 384 -10.74 -9.85 -32.50
N ALA A 385 -10.90 -10.43 -33.70
CA ALA A 385 -10.97 -11.87 -33.90
C ALA A 385 -9.68 -12.61 -33.52
N VAL A 386 -8.52 -11.95 -33.60
CA VAL A 386 -7.22 -12.51 -33.17
C VAL A 386 -6.96 -12.22 -31.69
N THR A 387 -7.13 -10.96 -31.27
CA THR A 387 -6.73 -10.49 -29.94
C THR A 387 -7.60 -11.09 -28.83
N VAL A 388 -8.92 -11.15 -29.02
CA VAL A 388 -9.82 -11.65 -27.96
C VAL A 388 -9.54 -13.13 -27.65
N PRO A 389 -9.47 -14.05 -28.64
CA PRO A 389 -9.10 -15.44 -28.37
C PRO A 389 -7.69 -15.59 -27.78
N LEU A 390 -6.71 -14.81 -28.24
CA LEU A 390 -5.35 -14.85 -27.70
C LEU A 390 -5.32 -14.44 -26.21
N LEU A 391 -6.03 -13.38 -25.84
CA LEU A 391 -6.15 -12.94 -24.45
C LEU A 391 -6.90 -13.97 -23.59
N VAL A 392 -7.97 -14.57 -24.12
CA VAL A 392 -8.70 -15.65 -23.43
C VAL A 392 -7.80 -16.86 -23.24
N LEU A 393 -7.07 -17.29 -24.26
CA LEU A 393 -6.11 -18.39 -24.17
C LEU A 393 -5.03 -18.11 -23.13
N GLY A 394 -4.42 -16.91 -23.16
CA GLY A 394 -3.41 -16.51 -22.19
C GLY A 394 -3.95 -16.52 -20.75
N LEU A 395 -5.17 -16.02 -20.54
CA LEU A 395 -5.84 -16.09 -19.24
C LEU A 395 -6.14 -17.53 -18.83
N SER A 396 -6.63 -18.38 -19.74
CA SER A 396 -6.93 -19.79 -19.47
C SER A 396 -5.65 -20.56 -19.09
N VAL A 397 -4.57 -20.39 -19.84
CA VAL A 397 -3.26 -20.97 -19.53
C VAL A 397 -2.77 -20.49 -18.17
N PHE A 398 -2.87 -19.19 -17.88
CA PHE A 398 -2.52 -18.64 -16.56
C PHE A 398 -3.34 -19.29 -15.44
N LEU A 399 -4.66 -19.41 -15.59
CA LEU A 399 -5.54 -20.00 -14.57
C LEU A 399 -5.30 -21.51 -14.38
N ILE A 400 -4.96 -22.23 -15.45
CA ILE A 400 -4.61 -23.66 -15.39
C ILE A 400 -3.25 -23.87 -14.76
N ALA A 401 -2.27 -23.02 -15.07
CA ALA A 401 -0.92 -23.08 -14.51
C ALA A 401 -0.88 -22.60 -13.05
N ALA A 402 -1.74 -21.67 -12.66
CA ALA A 402 -1.76 -21.06 -11.33
C ALA A 402 -1.72 -22.09 -10.17
N PRO A 403 -2.57 -23.12 -10.09
CA PRO A 403 -2.52 -24.09 -8.98
C PRO A 403 -1.24 -24.93 -8.94
N ILE A 404 -0.56 -25.11 -10.08
CA ILE A 404 0.70 -25.86 -10.19
C ILE A 404 1.88 -24.97 -9.76
N VAL A 405 1.87 -23.72 -10.22
CA VAL A 405 2.98 -22.78 -10.03
C VAL A 405 2.94 -22.15 -8.64
N LEU A 406 1.76 -21.88 -8.08
CA LEU A 406 1.61 -21.14 -6.82
C LEU A 406 2.32 -21.82 -5.62
N PRO A 407 2.27 -23.16 -5.44
CA PRO A 407 3.06 -23.83 -4.40
C PRO A 407 4.57 -23.68 -4.59
N VAL A 408 5.05 -23.79 -5.83
CA VAL A 408 6.48 -23.65 -6.16
C VAL A 408 6.97 -22.24 -5.87
N LEU A 409 6.19 -21.23 -6.24
CA LEU A 409 6.57 -19.84 -5.95
C LEU A 409 6.42 -19.50 -4.47
N TRP A 410 5.49 -20.14 -3.76
CA TRP A 410 5.41 -20.02 -2.31
C TRP A 410 6.69 -20.53 -1.64
N GLN A 411 7.20 -21.68 -2.08
CA GLN A 411 8.48 -22.22 -1.62
C GLN A 411 9.64 -21.29 -2.00
N ALA A 412 9.76 -20.89 -3.27
CA ALA A 412 10.82 -19.98 -3.71
C ALA A 412 10.78 -18.62 -2.96
N MET A 413 9.59 -18.13 -2.66
CA MET A 413 9.41 -16.94 -1.82
C MET A 413 10.00 -17.19 -0.43
N GLN A 414 9.63 -18.29 0.24
CA GLN A 414 10.21 -18.67 1.54
C GLN A 414 11.74 -18.77 1.49
N ASP A 415 12.30 -19.36 0.45
CA ASP A 415 13.76 -19.52 0.30
C ASP A 415 14.47 -18.16 0.15
N TYR A 416 13.93 -17.26 -0.68
CA TYR A 416 14.48 -15.91 -0.80
C TYR A 416 14.42 -15.13 0.50
N LEU A 417 13.39 -15.32 1.31
CA LEU A 417 13.23 -14.61 2.58
C LEU A 417 14.20 -15.08 3.65
N HIS A 418 14.40 -16.40 3.75
CA HIS A 418 15.45 -16.95 4.61
C HIS A 418 16.83 -16.45 4.17
N SER A 419 17.07 -16.35 2.87
CA SER A 419 18.33 -15.84 2.30
C SER A 419 18.54 -14.35 2.59
N VAL A 420 17.49 -13.53 2.48
CA VAL A 420 17.51 -12.11 2.86
C VAL A 420 17.81 -11.95 4.35
N ASP A 421 17.15 -12.72 5.21
CA ASP A 421 17.34 -12.68 6.66
C ASP A 421 18.77 -13.08 7.05
N ALA A 422 19.32 -14.11 6.42
CA ALA A 422 20.73 -14.49 6.59
C ALA A 422 21.69 -13.39 6.10
N ALA A 423 21.45 -12.82 4.92
CA ALA A 423 22.29 -11.77 4.33
C ALA A 423 22.27 -10.46 5.15
N ILE A 424 21.12 -10.09 5.71
CA ILE A 424 21.01 -8.92 6.59
C ILE A 424 21.83 -9.14 7.87
N ARG A 425 21.80 -10.35 8.44
CA ARG A 425 22.61 -10.67 9.63
C ARG A 425 24.11 -10.62 9.38
N THR A 426 24.55 -10.97 8.17
CA THR A 426 25.97 -10.92 7.78
C THR A 426 26.40 -9.57 7.20
N GLY A 427 25.48 -8.63 6.98
CA GLY A 427 25.74 -7.33 6.38
C GLY A 427 25.98 -7.37 4.87
N ASP A 428 25.57 -8.43 4.18
CA ASP A 428 25.71 -8.59 2.74
C ASP A 428 24.62 -7.79 1.99
N VAL A 429 24.97 -6.54 1.65
CA VAL A 429 24.09 -5.59 0.96
C VAL A 429 23.73 -6.08 -0.45
N LEU A 430 24.64 -6.77 -1.14
CA LEU A 430 24.42 -7.23 -2.51
C LEU A 430 23.36 -8.33 -2.55
N THR A 431 23.55 -9.38 -1.75
CA THR A 431 22.63 -10.51 -1.67
C THR A 431 21.26 -10.06 -1.14
N THR A 432 21.25 -9.14 -0.18
CA THR A 432 20.01 -8.50 0.30
C THR A 432 19.27 -7.79 -0.83
N THR A 433 19.97 -6.96 -1.61
CA THR A 433 19.35 -6.17 -2.70
C THR A 433 18.82 -7.08 -3.81
N LEU A 434 19.61 -8.09 -4.20
CA LEU A 434 19.24 -9.05 -5.23
C LEU A 434 17.96 -9.82 -4.85
N HIS A 435 17.92 -10.43 -3.67
CA HIS A 435 16.75 -11.22 -3.26
C HIS A 435 15.52 -10.36 -3.00
N VAL A 436 15.68 -9.11 -2.55
CA VAL A 436 14.56 -8.15 -2.47
C VAL A 436 14.01 -7.85 -3.85
N LEU A 437 14.87 -7.64 -4.85
CA LEU A 437 14.46 -7.43 -6.24
C LEU A 437 13.77 -8.68 -6.82
N GLN A 438 14.31 -9.87 -6.57
CA GLN A 438 13.71 -11.14 -6.99
C GLN A 438 12.34 -11.34 -6.34
N LEU A 439 12.20 -11.06 -5.05
CA LEU A 439 10.94 -11.13 -4.33
C LEU A 439 9.90 -10.15 -4.92
N PHE A 440 10.34 -8.93 -5.26
CA PHE A 440 9.48 -7.95 -5.93
C PHE A 440 8.95 -8.48 -7.27
N PHE A 441 9.82 -9.00 -8.14
CA PHE A 441 9.41 -9.57 -9.42
C PHE A 441 8.61 -10.86 -9.29
N LEU A 442 8.87 -11.67 -8.25
CA LEU A 442 8.12 -12.89 -7.98
C LEU A 442 6.65 -12.59 -7.64
N VAL A 443 6.40 -11.53 -6.87
CA VAL A 443 5.05 -11.15 -6.41
C VAL A 443 4.25 -10.41 -7.50
N LEU A 444 4.93 -9.66 -8.37
CA LEU A 444 4.29 -8.75 -9.32
C LEU A 444 3.25 -9.40 -10.26
N PRO A 445 3.55 -10.55 -10.93
CA PRO A 445 2.59 -11.21 -11.82
C PRO A 445 1.30 -11.64 -11.10
N TRP A 446 1.38 -11.99 -9.82
CA TRP A 446 0.22 -12.41 -9.02
C TRP A 446 -0.67 -11.24 -8.66
N LEU A 447 -0.09 -10.10 -8.30
CA LEU A 447 -0.86 -8.86 -8.16
C LEU A 447 -1.57 -8.51 -9.47
N GLY A 448 -0.88 -8.67 -10.60
CA GLY A 448 -1.44 -8.51 -11.93
C GLY A 448 -2.59 -9.48 -12.23
N GLY A 449 -2.42 -10.76 -11.89
CA GLY A 449 -3.42 -11.80 -12.06
C GLY A 449 -4.69 -11.55 -11.22
N VAL A 450 -4.53 -11.20 -9.93
CA VAL A 450 -5.64 -10.85 -9.05
C VAL A 450 -6.40 -9.63 -9.59
N LEU A 451 -5.67 -8.59 -10.03
CA LEU A 451 -6.28 -7.41 -10.65
C LEU A 451 -7.01 -7.75 -11.96
N GLY A 452 -6.42 -8.60 -12.80
CA GLY A 452 -7.00 -9.07 -14.06
C GLY A 452 -8.31 -9.84 -13.84
N ILE A 453 -8.30 -10.81 -12.93
CA ILE A 453 -9.49 -11.58 -12.52
C ILE A 453 -10.55 -10.64 -11.97
N TRP A 454 -10.17 -9.67 -11.13
CA TRP A 454 -11.09 -8.68 -10.58
C TRP A 454 -11.75 -7.82 -11.67
N ILE A 455 -10.98 -7.34 -12.64
CA ILE A 455 -11.50 -6.58 -13.80
C ILE A 455 -12.49 -7.46 -14.60
N LEU A 456 -12.13 -8.72 -14.85
CA LEU A 456 -12.99 -9.67 -15.55
C LEU A 456 -14.31 -9.91 -14.82
N LEU A 457 -14.26 -10.17 -13.52
CA LEU A 457 -15.45 -10.36 -12.68
C LEU A 457 -16.36 -9.13 -12.70
N GLN A 458 -15.80 -7.91 -12.71
CA GLN A 458 -16.59 -6.70 -12.88
C GLN A 458 -17.27 -6.62 -14.24
N VAL A 459 -16.58 -6.97 -15.32
CA VAL A 459 -17.15 -6.98 -16.68
C VAL A 459 -18.27 -8.00 -16.76
N LEU A 460 -18.04 -9.23 -16.27
CA LEU A 460 -19.05 -10.30 -16.23
C LEU A 460 -20.27 -9.89 -15.39
N HIS A 461 -20.06 -9.28 -14.22
CA HIS A 461 -21.14 -8.77 -13.38
C HIS A 461 -21.96 -7.69 -14.11
N ARG A 462 -21.31 -6.75 -14.80
CA ARG A 462 -22.02 -5.71 -15.59
C ARG A 462 -22.83 -6.32 -16.74
N LEU A 463 -22.30 -7.35 -17.40
CA LEU A 463 -23.01 -8.06 -18.47
C LEU A 463 -24.20 -8.86 -17.92
N ALA A 464 -24.02 -9.57 -16.80
CA ALA A 464 -25.09 -10.30 -16.12
C ALA A 464 -26.21 -9.38 -15.64
N ALA A 465 -25.86 -8.24 -15.02
CA ALA A 465 -26.83 -7.24 -14.56
C ALA A 465 -27.63 -6.61 -15.71
N ARG A 466 -27.03 -6.45 -16.91
CA ARG A 466 -27.75 -6.02 -18.11
C ARG A 466 -28.72 -7.07 -18.65
N ARG A 467 -28.37 -8.35 -18.57
CA ARG A 467 -29.18 -9.46 -19.10
C ARG A 467 -30.32 -9.84 -18.14
N TRP A 468 -30.08 -9.67 -16.84
CA TRP A 468 -30.98 -10.00 -15.75
C TRP A 468 -31.12 -8.80 -14.80
N PRO A 469 -32.00 -7.84 -15.11
CA PRO A 469 -32.19 -6.66 -14.27
C PRO A 469 -32.68 -6.99 -12.85
N ARG A 470 -33.21 -8.20 -12.62
CA ARG A 470 -33.54 -8.71 -11.27
C ARG A 470 -32.32 -8.97 -10.38
N LEU A 471 -31.13 -9.16 -10.97
CA LEU A 471 -29.84 -9.26 -10.26
C LEU A 471 -29.18 -7.89 -10.08
N ALA A 472 -29.74 -6.82 -10.68
CA ALA A 472 -29.24 -5.46 -10.48
C ALA A 472 -29.64 -4.98 -9.08
N VAL A 473 -28.74 -5.17 -8.12
CA VAL A 473 -28.91 -4.64 -6.77
C VAL A 473 -28.85 -3.10 -6.84
N PRO A 474 -29.83 -2.37 -6.28
CA PRO A 474 -29.78 -0.91 -6.23
C PRO A 474 -28.46 -0.42 -5.65
N ALA A 475 -27.88 0.65 -6.21
CA ALA A 475 -26.58 1.17 -5.78
C ALA A 475 -26.54 1.47 -4.27
N ALA A 476 -27.67 1.91 -3.69
CA ALA A 476 -27.82 2.12 -2.27
C ALA A 476 -27.75 0.82 -1.45
N THR A 477 -28.37 -0.26 -1.92
CA THR A 477 -28.32 -1.59 -1.29
C THR A 477 -26.93 -2.18 -1.40
N LEU A 478 -26.26 -2.05 -2.56
CA LEU A 478 -24.88 -2.49 -2.74
C LEU A 478 -23.90 -1.71 -1.84
N ALA A 479 -24.14 -0.41 -1.64
CA ALA A 479 -23.36 0.42 -0.71
C ALA A 479 -23.55 -0.02 0.76
N ARG A 480 -24.78 -0.32 1.18
CA ARG A 480 -25.06 -0.88 2.51
C ARG A 480 -24.43 -2.26 2.69
N VAL A 481 -24.60 -3.17 1.72
CA VAL A 481 -24.00 -4.51 1.74
C VAL A 481 -22.48 -4.44 1.78
N ARG A 482 -21.86 -3.54 1.00
CA ARG A 482 -20.41 -3.28 1.07
C ARG A 482 -19.99 -2.74 2.43
N GLY A 483 -20.79 -1.85 3.03
CA GLY A 483 -20.55 -1.35 4.39
C GLY A 483 -20.59 -2.47 5.43
N VAL A 484 -21.62 -3.31 5.38
CA VAL A 484 -21.79 -4.47 6.29
C VAL A 484 -20.69 -5.50 6.08
N LEU A 485 -20.36 -5.85 4.83
CA LEU A 485 -19.26 -6.78 4.52
C LEU A 485 -17.90 -6.22 4.95
N ALA A 486 -17.67 -4.91 4.80
CA ALA A 486 -16.44 -4.29 5.25
C ALA A 486 -16.33 -4.28 6.79
N LEU A 487 -17.43 -4.06 7.50
CA LEU A 487 -17.49 -4.16 8.97
C LEU A 487 -17.32 -5.60 9.45
N ALA A 488 -18.00 -6.56 8.81
CA ALA A 488 -17.83 -7.98 9.07
C ALA A 488 -16.39 -8.43 8.81
N GLY A 489 -15.78 -7.98 7.71
CA GLY A 489 -14.38 -8.24 7.38
C GLY A 489 -13.41 -7.69 8.42
N VAL A 490 -13.66 -6.49 8.95
CA VAL A 490 -12.88 -5.93 10.07
C VAL A 490 -13.05 -6.76 11.34
N GLY A 491 -14.28 -7.20 11.65
CA GLY A 491 -14.55 -8.10 12.78
C GLY A 491 -13.84 -9.45 12.66
N CYS A 492 -13.86 -10.07 11.47
CA CYS A 492 -13.14 -11.30 11.19
C CYS A 492 -11.62 -11.12 11.29
N LEU A 493 -11.07 -10.02 10.77
CA LEU A 493 -9.65 -9.71 10.90
C LEU A 493 -9.24 -9.47 12.36
N ALA A 494 -10.06 -8.76 13.12
CA ALA A 494 -9.86 -8.54 14.54
C ALA A 494 -9.81 -9.88 15.32
N ALA A 495 -10.78 -10.76 15.07
CA ALA A 495 -10.79 -12.10 15.65
C ALA A 495 -9.56 -12.92 15.23
N ALA A 496 -9.19 -12.86 13.94
CA ALA A 496 -8.02 -13.55 13.42
C ALA A 496 -6.72 -13.08 14.08
N VAL A 497 -6.56 -11.78 14.35
CA VAL A 497 -5.38 -11.24 15.09
C VAL A 497 -5.33 -11.85 16.48
N VAL A 498 -6.43 -11.82 17.23
CA VAL A 498 -6.48 -12.38 18.59
C VAL A 498 -6.20 -13.88 18.59
N VAL A 499 -6.79 -14.63 17.66
CA VAL A 499 -6.55 -16.07 17.50
C VAL A 499 -5.08 -16.34 17.15
N ARG A 500 -4.50 -15.59 16.20
CA ARG A 500 -3.09 -15.77 15.83
C ARG A 500 -2.16 -15.46 17.01
N VAL A 501 -2.43 -14.39 17.76
CA VAL A 501 -1.68 -14.05 18.98
C VAL A 501 -1.80 -15.16 20.03
N ALA A 502 -2.99 -15.74 20.22
CA ALA A 502 -3.18 -16.86 21.14
C ALA A 502 -2.42 -18.13 20.71
N VAL A 503 -2.41 -18.46 19.42
CA VAL A 503 -1.64 -19.59 18.88
C VAL A 503 -0.14 -19.36 19.07
N VAL A 504 0.36 -18.16 18.72
CA VAL A 504 1.78 -17.81 18.88
C VAL A 504 2.18 -17.76 20.36
N ALA A 505 1.32 -17.28 21.25
CA ALA A 505 1.58 -17.29 22.70
C ALA A 505 1.84 -18.70 23.24
N GLY A 506 1.25 -19.74 22.63
CA GLY A 506 1.48 -21.14 22.98
C GLY A 506 2.79 -21.74 22.47
N SER A 507 3.38 -21.20 21.40
CA SER A 507 4.56 -21.76 20.73
C SER A 507 5.84 -20.92 20.87
N LEU A 508 5.73 -19.64 21.24
CA LEU A 508 6.85 -18.71 21.30
C LEU A 508 7.84 -19.09 22.43
N PRO A 509 9.17 -19.10 22.20
CA PRO A 509 10.15 -19.33 23.26
C PRO A 509 10.03 -18.25 24.36
N PRO A 510 10.08 -18.61 25.65
CA PRO A 510 10.02 -17.64 26.72
C PRO A 510 11.30 -16.80 26.80
N SER A 511 11.17 -15.48 26.94
CA SER A 511 12.33 -14.62 27.22
C SER A 511 12.72 -14.70 28.71
N PRO A 512 13.99 -14.46 29.08
CA PRO A 512 14.40 -14.49 30.49
C PRO A 512 13.62 -13.52 31.38
N GLY A 513 13.26 -12.34 30.86
CA GLY A 513 12.45 -11.37 31.60
C GLY A 513 11.01 -11.83 31.80
N GLU A 514 10.41 -12.41 30.77
CA GLU A 514 9.06 -12.97 30.82
C GLU A 514 8.97 -14.14 31.81
N SER A 515 9.92 -15.07 31.77
CA SER A 515 9.96 -16.19 32.73
C SER A 515 10.08 -15.71 34.16
N ARG A 516 10.91 -14.69 34.43
CA ARG A 516 11.02 -14.09 35.78
C ARG A 516 9.72 -13.47 36.24
N LEU A 517 9.06 -12.68 35.39
CA LEU A 517 7.78 -12.04 35.71
C LEU A 517 6.70 -13.09 36.04
N VAL A 518 6.58 -14.11 35.20
CA VAL A 518 5.59 -15.19 35.37
C VAL A 518 5.88 -16.03 36.61
N ALA A 519 7.14 -16.41 36.85
CA ALA A 519 7.55 -17.14 38.03
C ALA A 519 7.27 -16.35 39.33
N SER A 520 7.58 -15.05 39.32
CA SER A 520 7.30 -14.15 40.45
C SER A 520 5.80 -14.01 40.74
N ALA A 521 4.96 -14.03 39.71
CA ALA A 521 3.51 -14.01 39.85
C ALA A 521 2.96 -15.36 40.34
N LEU A 522 3.48 -16.49 39.84
CA LEU A 522 3.12 -17.82 40.34
C LEU A 522 3.40 -17.93 41.85
N ALA A 523 4.53 -17.41 42.31
CA ALA A 523 4.86 -17.37 43.74
C ALA A 523 3.85 -16.53 44.54
N GLY A 524 3.38 -15.42 44.00
CA GLY A 524 2.35 -14.59 44.63
C GLY A 524 1.00 -15.31 44.77
N VAL A 525 0.66 -16.18 43.82
CA VAL A 525 -0.57 -16.99 43.86
C VAL A 525 -0.44 -18.19 44.80
N THR A 526 0.74 -18.83 44.84
CA THR A 526 1.00 -20.07 45.61
C THR A 526 1.52 -19.83 47.03
N GLY A 527 1.94 -18.60 47.35
CA GLY A 527 2.54 -18.26 48.64
C GLY A 527 4.00 -18.72 48.81
N ALA A 528 4.69 -19.07 47.72
CA ALA A 528 6.08 -19.51 47.75
C ALA A 528 7.03 -18.38 48.18
N SER A 529 7.93 -18.66 49.14
CA SER A 529 8.87 -17.70 49.72
C SER A 529 10.14 -17.47 48.88
N SER A 530 10.47 -18.39 47.98
CA SER A 530 11.73 -18.45 47.21
C SER A 530 11.54 -18.06 45.73
N ALA A 531 11.11 -16.83 45.43
CA ALA A 531 10.73 -16.43 44.07
C ALA A 531 11.69 -15.44 43.38
N PRO A 532 11.74 -15.41 42.03
CA PRO A 532 12.48 -14.39 41.30
C PRO A 532 11.96 -12.99 41.64
N SER A 533 12.87 -12.07 41.97
CA SER A 533 12.51 -10.68 42.21
C SER A 533 12.25 -9.96 40.88
N VAL A 534 11.19 -9.15 40.86
CA VAL A 534 10.87 -8.25 39.76
C VAL A 534 11.30 -6.83 40.11
N GLY A 535 11.72 -6.07 39.10
CA GLY A 535 12.05 -4.66 39.29
C GLY A 535 10.81 -3.80 39.57
N PRO A 536 10.98 -2.56 40.06
CA PRO A 536 9.87 -1.65 40.36
C PRO A 536 8.98 -1.35 39.13
N ALA A 537 9.53 -1.38 37.91
CA ALA A 537 8.78 -1.20 36.66
C ALA A 537 7.90 -2.41 36.28
N GLU A 538 8.18 -3.60 36.80
CA GLU A 538 7.47 -4.85 36.52
C GLU A 538 6.50 -5.24 37.64
N PHE A 539 6.66 -4.65 38.83
CA PHE A 539 5.85 -4.93 40.02
C PHE A 539 4.35 -4.84 39.75
N LEU A 540 3.87 -3.74 39.14
CA LEU A 540 2.44 -3.58 38.90
C LEU A 540 1.90 -4.55 37.83
N ALA A 541 2.73 -4.97 36.88
CA ALA A 541 2.39 -6.01 35.90
C ALA A 541 2.31 -7.39 36.58
N ARG A 542 3.21 -7.67 37.53
CA ARG A 542 3.17 -8.88 38.37
C ARG A 542 1.87 -8.92 39.16
N GLU A 543 1.50 -7.85 39.88
CA GLU A 543 0.28 -7.83 40.70
C GLU A 543 -0.99 -8.02 39.87
N GLN A 544 -1.05 -7.42 38.67
CA GLN A 544 -2.14 -7.67 37.73
C GLN A 544 -2.22 -9.13 37.30
N LEU A 545 -1.06 -9.76 37.06
CA LEU A 545 -1.00 -11.17 36.71
C LEU A 545 -1.38 -12.08 37.90
N VAL A 546 -0.96 -11.76 39.12
CA VAL A 546 -1.35 -12.47 40.36
C VAL A 546 -2.86 -12.42 40.54
N GLY A 547 -3.46 -11.22 40.44
CA GLY A 547 -4.91 -11.06 40.55
C GLY A 547 -5.68 -11.83 39.48
N TYR A 548 -5.25 -11.72 38.22
CA TYR A 548 -5.88 -12.45 37.11
C TYR A 548 -5.74 -13.98 37.27
N ALA A 549 -4.53 -14.47 37.57
CA ALA A 549 -4.27 -15.89 37.71
C ALA A 549 -4.95 -16.48 38.96
N GLY A 550 -5.05 -15.73 40.05
CA GLY A 550 -5.79 -16.13 41.26
C GLY A 550 -7.30 -16.23 41.03
N LEU A 551 -7.88 -15.30 40.27
CA LEU A 551 -9.32 -15.32 39.94
C LEU A 551 -9.68 -16.41 38.93
N THR A 552 -8.80 -16.69 37.98
CA THR A 552 -9.11 -17.56 36.85
C THR A 552 -8.51 -18.96 36.98
N GLY A 553 -7.44 -19.14 37.74
CA GLY A 553 -6.66 -20.38 37.73
C GLY A 553 -5.80 -20.53 36.46
N ALA A 554 -5.38 -19.43 35.83
CA ALA A 554 -4.64 -19.45 34.55
C ALA A 554 -3.41 -20.37 34.56
N PHE A 555 -2.67 -20.43 35.68
CA PHE A 555 -1.46 -21.27 35.79
C PHE A 555 -1.74 -22.77 35.83
N SER A 556 -2.93 -23.20 36.29
CA SER A 556 -3.31 -24.61 36.35
C SER A 556 -4.04 -25.10 35.09
N ARG A 557 -4.66 -24.20 34.31
CA ARG A 557 -5.40 -24.57 33.09
C ARG A 557 -4.54 -24.90 31.88
N HIS A 558 -3.38 -24.26 31.77
CA HIS A 558 -2.49 -24.44 30.61
C HIS A 558 -1.56 -25.62 30.79
N SER A 559 -0.75 -25.97 29.78
CA SER A 559 0.31 -26.98 29.90
C SER A 559 1.63 -26.42 30.43
N SER A 560 1.83 -25.10 30.38
CA SER A 560 2.98 -24.43 30.99
C SER A 560 2.56 -23.19 31.77
N VAL A 561 3.35 -22.82 32.79
CA VAL A 561 3.11 -21.60 33.58
C VAL A 561 3.24 -20.35 32.71
N VAL A 562 4.20 -20.32 31.77
CA VAL A 562 4.38 -19.20 30.83
C VAL A 562 3.16 -19.02 29.93
N THR A 563 2.61 -20.10 29.38
CA THR A 563 1.38 -20.02 28.56
C THR A 563 0.21 -19.50 29.39
N GLY A 564 0.09 -19.93 30.66
CA GLY A 564 -0.89 -19.38 31.60
C GLY A 564 -0.70 -17.88 31.86
N GLY A 565 0.55 -17.42 31.96
CA GLY A 565 0.88 -15.99 32.07
C GLY A 565 0.49 -15.19 30.82
N ARG A 566 0.75 -15.75 29.63
CA ARG A 566 0.47 -15.10 28.35
C ARG A 566 -1.02 -14.98 28.03
N GLU A 567 -1.92 -15.70 28.70
CA GLU A 567 -3.36 -15.46 28.56
C GLU A 567 -3.73 -13.99 28.80
N LEU A 568 -3.10 -13.35 29.80
CA LEU A 568 -3.34 -11.95 30.11
C LEU A 568 -2.81 -11.02 29.00
N ALA A 569 -1.75 -11.42 28.28
CA ALA A 569 -1.28 -10.72 27.08
C ALA A 569 -2.27 -10.85 25.90
N VAL A 570 -2.85 -12.04 25.70
CA VAL A 570 -3.92 -12.26 24.71
C VAL A 570 -5.14 -11.40 25.03
N LEU A 571 -5.53 -11.31 26.31
CA LEU A 571 -6.64 -10.47 26.77
C LEU A 571 -6.36 -8.97 26.58
N ALA A 572 -5.16 -8.51 26.92
CA ALA A 572 -4.73 -7.13 26.67
C ALA A 572 -4.74 -6.80 25.17
N THR A 573 -4.33 -7.73 24.32
CA THR A 573 -4.41 -7.60 22.86
C THR A 573 -5.86 -7.53 22.38
N ALA A 574 -6.75 -8.37 22.92
CA ALA A 574 -8.18 -8.32 22.61
C ALA A 574 -8.81 -6.97 22.99
N VAL A 575 -8.40 -6.39 24.13
CA VAL A 575 -8.81 -5.04 24.54
C VAL A 575 -8.34 -3.98 23.55
N LEU A 576 -7.07 -4.02 23.12
CA LEU A 576 -6.51 -3.09 22.14
C LEU A 576 -7.24 -3.17 20.79
N VAL A 577 -7.41 -4.38 20.26
CA VAL A 577 -8.13 -4.64 19.00
C VAL A 577 -9.60 -4.22 19.14
N GLY A 578 -10.24 -4.52 20.26
CA GLY A 578 -11.60 -4.11 20.58
C GLY A 578 -11.77 -2.59 20.62
N CYS A 579 -10.81 -1.86 21.21
CA CYS A 579 -10.80 -0.40 21.19
C CYS A 579 -10.71 0.14 19.77
N LEU A 580 -9.84 -0.45 18.94
CA LEU A 580 -9.64 -0.07 17.54
C LEU A 580 -10.90 -0.31 16.70
N VAL A 581 -11.57 -1.46 16.88
CA VAL A 581 -12.84 -1.79 16.23
C VAL A 581 -13.96 -0.86 16.69
N THR A 582 -14.04 -0.56 17.99
CA THR A 582 -15.06 0.34 18.54
C THR A 582 -14.93 1.76 17.97
N LEU A 583 -13.71 2.23 17.69
CA LEU A 583 -13.48 3.50 17.00
C LEU A 583 -14.04 3.52 15.55
N VAL A 584 -14.07 2.38 14.86
CA VAL A 584 -14.73 2.26 13.54
C VAL A 584 -16.23 2.49 13.65
N PHE A 585 -16.86 1.88 14.66
CA PHE A 585 -18.30 1.99 14.88
C PHE A 585 -18.72 3.38 15.38
N THR A 586 -17.88 4.06 16.16
CA THR A 586 -18.27 5.28 16.89
C THR A 586 -17.76 6.59 16.31
N ARG A 587 -16.54 6.61 15.73
CA ARG A 587 -15.86 7.84 15.25
C ARG A 587 -15.81 7.96 13.72
N ARG A 588 -16.58 7.15 12.98
CA ARG A 588 -16.64 7.10 11.49
C ARG A 588 -15.29 6.84 10.81
N LEU A 589 -14.37 6.10 11.42
CA LEU A 589 -13.21 5.58 10.67
C LEU A 589 -13.70 4.61 9.59
N ARG A 590 -13.15 4.67 8.38
CA ARG A 590 -13.56 3.73 7.33
C ARG A 590 -13.10 2.32 7.69
N PRO A 591 -13.96 1.30 7.57
CA PRO A 591 -13.59 -0.08 7.89
C PRO A 591 -12.34 -0.55 7.13
N GLY A 592 -12.16 -0.11 5.88
CA GLY A 592 -10.99 -0.48 5.08
C GLY A 592 -9.64 0.04 5.60
N ALA A 593 -9.60 1.17 6.31
CA ALA A 593 -8.37 1.70 6.88
C ALA A 593 -7.92 0.87 8.09
N VAL A 594 -8.86 0.54 8.96
CA VAL A 594 -8.63 -0.31 10.14
C VAL A 594 -8.38 -1.76 9.73
N GLY A 595 -9.12 -2.29 8.75
CA GLY A 595 -8.90 -3.62 8.20
C GLY A 595 -7.50 -3.80 7.62
N MET A 596 -6.94 -2.78 6.96
CA MET A 596 -5.56 -2.83 6.45
C MET A 596 -4.53 -2.94 7.58
N VAL A 597 -4.72 -2.19 8.67
CA VAL A 597 -3.82 -2.24 9.84
C VAL A 597 -3.94 -3.58 10.56
N LEU A 598 -5.16 -4.08 10.77
CA LEU A 598 -5.38 -5.40 11.36
C LEU A 598 -4.80 -6.51 10.48
N ALA A 599 -4.93 -6.42 9.15
CA ALA A 599 -4.29 -7.36 8.23
C ALA A 599 -2.77 -7.27 8.28
N ALA A 600 -2.19 -6.06 8.36
CA ALA A 600 -0.75 -5.89 8.48
C ALA A 600 -0.21 -6.50 9.79
N VAL A 601 -0.86 -6.21 10.93
CA VAL A 601 -0.50 -6.80 12.24
C VAL A 601 -0.73 -8.30 12.23
N LEU A 602 -1.85 -8.76 11.66
CA LEU A 602 -2.16 -10.18 11.53
C LEU A 602 -1.05 -10.89 10.79
N VAL A 603 -0.51 -10.30 9.73
CA VAL A 603 0.44 -10.95 8.83
C VAL A 603 1.86 -10.86 9.39
N MET A 604 2.24 -9.72 10.01
CA MET A 604 3.55 -9.41 10.59
C MET A 604 3.89 -10.19 11.88
N GLY A 605 4.77 -11.20 11.76
CA GLY A 605 5.25 -12.03 12.86
C GLY A 605 5.84 -11.28 14.07
N PRO A 606 6.77 -10.32 13.89
CA PRO A 606 7.33 -9.50 14.96
C PRO A 606 6.26 -8.79 15.80
N ALA A 607 5.20 -8.27 15.16
CA ALA A 607 4.10 -7.62 15.86
C ALA A 607 3.32 -8.63 16.70
N VAL A 608 2.99 -9.78 16.11
CA VAL A 608 2.28 -10.85 16.81
C VAL A 608 3.09 -11.39 17.98
N SER A 609 4.40 -11.56 17.84
CA SER A 609 5.28 -12.00 18.93
C SER A 609 5.29 -11.01 20.09
N ILE A 610 5.38 -9.70 19.82
CA ILE A 610 5.31 -8.66 20.87
C ILE A 610 3.95 -8.66 21.58
N LEU A 611 2.86 -8.84 20.84
CA LEU A 611 1.50 -8.93 21.40
C LEU A 611 1.24 -10.24 22.16
N ALA A 612 1.98 -11.29 21.84
CA ALA A 612 1.90 -12.60 22.49
C ALA A 612 2.74 -12.68 23.79
N THR A 613 3.73 -11.80 23.97
CA THR A 613 4.56 -11.74 25.18
C THR A 613 3.91 -10.90 26.28
N ILE A 614 3.92 -11.41 27.51
CA ILE A 614 3.44 -10.63 28.65
C ILE A 614 4.50 -9.63 29.14
N GLY A 615 4.08 -8.38 29.34
CA GLY A 615 4.93 -7.35 29.91
C GLY A 615 4.19 -6.05 30.23
N PRO A 616 4.80 -5.16 31.02
CA PRO A 616 4.16 -3.93 31.47
C PRO A 616 3.73 -3.01 30.31
N GLY A 617 4.47 -3.00 29.20
CA GLY A 617 4.17 -2.14 28.05
C GLY A 617 2.83 -2.46 27.37
N LEU A 618 2.54 -3.74 27.16
CA LEU A 618 1.29 -4.20 26.55
C LEU A 618 0.09 -3.94 27.47
N LEU A 619 0.24 -4.28 28.75
CA LEU A 619 -0.80 -4.07 29.77
C LEU A 619 -1.11 -2.58 29.95
N GLY A 620 -0.05 -1.76 30.07
CA GLY A 620 -0.19 -0.31 30.16
C GLY A 620 -0.87 0.29 28.93
N ALA A 621 -0.51 -0.17 27.73
CA ALA A 621 -1.10 0.30 26.49
C ALA A 621 -2.59 -0.07 26.38
N ALA A 622 -2.98 -1.28 26.82
CA ALA A 622 -4.37 -1.70 26.84
C ALA A 622 -5.22 -0.83 27.78
N TRP A 623 -4.73 -0.58 29.01
CA TRP A 623 -5.39 0.31 29.97
C TRP A 623 -5.52 1.75 29.46
N ALA A 624 -4.44 2.30 28.89
CA ALA A 624 -4.45 3.65 28.34
C ALA A 624 -5.40 3.77 27.14
N ALA A 625 -5.42 2.78 26.24
CA ALA A 625 -6.33 2.75 25.09
C ALA A 625 -7.79 2.66 25.52
N ALA A 626 -8.11 1.78 26.48
CA ALA A 626 -9.46 1.66 27.04
C ALA A 626 -9.89 2.97 27.73
N GLY A 627 -9.02 3.58 28.53
CA GLY A 627 -9.32 4.85 29.20
C GLY A 627 -9.55 6.01 28.24
N LEU A 628 -8.72 6.14 27.19
CA LEU A 628 -8.91 7.13 26.12
C LEU A 628 -10.21 6.90 25.34
N LEU A 629 -10.57 5.63 25.09
CA LEU A 629 -11.84 5.28 24.44
C LEU A 629 -13.03 5.68 25.31
N VAL A 630 -12.99 5.38 26.61
CA VAL A 630 -14.05 5.76 27.56
C VAL A 630 -14.19 7.28 27.64
N LEU A 631 -13.10 8.04 27.76
CA LEU A 631 -13.13 9.50 27.71
C LEU A 631 -13.72 10.04 26.39
N GLY A 632 -13.48 9.33 25.30
CA GLY A 632 -13.93 9.72 23.96
C GLY A 632 -15.39 9.39 23.66
N LEU A 633 -16.01 8.45 24.37
CA LEU A 633 -17.35 7.94 24.10
C LEU A 633 -18.36 8.24 25.21
N VAL A 634 -17.93 8.25 26.47
CA VAL A 634 -18.78 8.45 27.63
C VAL A 634 -18.64 9.90 28.10
N ALA A 635 -19.63 10.73 27.76
CA ALA A 635 -19.68 12.11 28.22
C ALA A 635 -20.08 12.20 29.70
N GLY A 636 -19.56 13.19 30.41
CA GLY A 636 -19.91 13.48 31.80
C GLY A 636 -18.86 13.01 32.83
N ARG A 637 -19.17 13.26 34.11
CA ARG A 637 -18.23 13.05 35.23
C ARG A 637 -17.85 11.59 35.41
N THR A 638 -18.76 10.66 35.14
CA THR A 638 -18.51 9.21 35.24
C THR A 638 -17.51 8.73 34.19
N GLY A 639 -17.67 9.14 32.93
CA GLY A 639 -16.71 8.84 31.86
C GLY A 639 -15.33 9.45 32.14
N ALA A 640 -15.30 10.68 32.67
CA ALA A 640 -14.05 11.35 33.08
C ALA A 640 -13.31 10.59 34.18
N VAL A 641 -14.03 10.14 35.22
CA VAL A 641 -13.45 9.38 36.34
C VAL A 641 -12.98 8.00 35.89
N LEU A 642 -13.83 7.23 35.20
CA LEU A 642 -13.49 5.88 34.75
C LEU A 642 -12.33 5.90 33.73
N GLY A 643 -12.39 6.81 32.76
CA GLY A 643 -11.34 6.97 31.76
C GLY A 643 -10.02 7.46 32.38
N GLY A 644 -10.09 8.40 33.33
CA GLY A 644 -8.92 8.89 34.07
C GLY A 644 -8.26 7.81 34.94
N LEU A 645 -9.05 6.98 35.63
CA LEU A 645 -8.56 5.85 36.41
C LEU A 645 -7.86 4.82 35.53
N ALA A 646 -8.47 4.46 34.39
CA ALA A 646 -7.86 3.53 33.44
C ALA A 646 -6.54 4.06 32.85
N ILE A 647 -6.47 5.34 32.48
CA ILE A 647 -5.22 5.96 32.02
C ILE A 647 -4.16 5.95 33.13
N THR A 648 -4.56 6.25 34.37
CA THR A 648 -3.65 6.25 35.52
C THR A 648 -3.10 4.85 35.77
N ALA A 649 -3.94 3.82 35.74
CA ALA A 649 -3.52 2.43 35.82
C ALA A 649 -2.53 2.07 34.68
N GLY A 650 -2.80 2.55 33.46
CA GLY A 650 -1.90 2.35 32.32
C GLY A 650 -0.53 3.01 32.51
N VAL A 651 -0.50 4.26 32.98
CA VAL A 651 0.73 5.02 33.25
C VAL A 651 1.53 4.39 34.39
N LEU A 652 0.87 3.96 35.47
CA LEU A 652 1.54 3.29 36.59
C LEU A 652 2.09 1.92 36.17
N THR A 653 1.42 1.22 35.25
CA THR A 653 1.90 -0.07 34.71
C THR A 653 3.08 0.12 33.75
N ALA A 654 3.05 1.16 32.92
CA ALA A 654 4.12 1.50 31.97
C ALA A 654 4.38 3.01 31.96
N PRO A 655 5.35 3.50 32.76
CA PRO A 655 5.64 4.93 32.88
C PRO A 655 5.98 5.63 31.55
N VAL A 656 6.48 4.88 30.56
CA VAL A 656 6.74 5.35 29.18
C VAL A 656 5.50 6.00 28.56
N ILE A 657 4.30 5.52 28.90
CA ILE A 657 3.03 6.05 28.38
C ILE A 657 2.81 7.50 28.82
N ALA A 658 3.26 7.88 30.03
CA ALA A 658 3.16 9.26 30.50
C ALA A 658 3.93 10.21 29.58
N VAL A 659 5.12 9.81 29.12
CA VAL A 659 5.93 10.60 28.18
C VAL A 659 5.16 10.85 26.89
N LEU A 660 4.47 9.84 26.36
CA LEU A 660 3.68 9.97 25.13
C LEU A 660 2.44 10.84 25.30
N LEU A 661 1.75 10.73 26.44
CA LEU A 661 0.58 11.55 26.75
C LEU A 661 0.99 13.02 26.93
N VAL A 662 2.11 13.29 27.60
CA VAL A 662 2.66 14.64 27.79
C VAL A 662 3.12 15.23 26.47
N VAL A 663 3.89 14.49 25.66
CA VAL A 663 4.30 14.94 24.32
C VAL A 663 3.07 15.21 23.45
N GLY A 664 2.06 14.35 23.48
CA GLY A 664 0.82 14.54 22.73
C GLY A 664 0.07 15.80 23.16
N TRP A 665 -0.03 16.04 24.46
CA TRP A 665 -0.65 17.24 25.01
C TRP A 665 0.14 18.51 24.65
N LEU A 666 1.47 18.50 24.75
CA LEU A 666 2.34 19.61 24.40
C LEU A 666 2.26 19.98 22.92
N VAL A 667 2.23 18.99 22.02
CA VAL A 667 2.15 19.27 20.59
C VAL A 667 0.75 19.78 20.21
N VAL A 668 -0.32 19.23 20.80
CA VAL A 668 -1.69 19.72 20.56
C VAL A 668 -1.89 21.13 21.12
N SER A 669 -1.35 21.44 22.30
CA SER A 669 -1.43 22.78 22.90
C SER A 669 -0.56 23.80 22.17
N GLY A 670 0.63 23.42 21.69
CA GLY A 670 1.51 24.28 20.90
C GLY A 670 0.96 24.63 19.51
N ILE A 671 0.20 23.73 18.88
CA ILE A 671 -0.46 23.99 17.58
C ILE A 671 -1.64 24.96 17.72
N ARG A 672 -2.37 24.91 18.85
CA ARG A 672 -3.48 25.84 19.14
C ARG A 672 -3.03 27.29 19.44
N GLN A 673 -1.73 27.53 19.61
CA GLN A 673 -1.19 28.82 20.06
C GLN A 673 -0.49 29.65 18.98
N ARG A 674 -0.68 29.39 17.68
CA ARG A 674 -0.26 30.37 16.66
C ARG A 674 -1.37 31.39 16.47
N PRO A 675 -1.27 32.63 17.00
CA PRO A 675 -2.14 33.69 16.55
C PRO A 675 -1.78 33.93 15.09
N ILE A 676 -2.78 33.90 14.23
CA ILE A 676 -2.63 34.43 12.88
C ILE A 676 -2.25 35.90 13.06
N ALA A 677 -1.04 36.27 12.69
CA ALA A 677 -0.61 37.66 12.70
C ALA A 677 -1.43 38.42 11.66
N GLY A 678 -2.39 39.21 12.13
CA GLY A 678 -3.22 40.10 11.34
C GLY A 678 -4.45 40.49 12.16
N HIS A 679 -4.71 41.79 12.24
CA HIS A 679 -5.77 42.47 13.01
C HIS A 679 -5.35 42.93 14.42
N ALA A 680 -4.64 44.06 14.43
CA ALA A 680 -4.81 45.06 15.47
C ALA A 680 -6.19 45.71 15.28
N GLY A 681 -7.04 45.65 16.30
CA GLY A 681 -8.39 46.25 16.30
C GLY A 681 -8.99 46.21 17.69
N SER A 682 -9.08 47.40 18.29
CA SER A 682 -9.54 47.78 19.64
C SER A 682 -10.88 47.20 20.14
N GLY A 683 -10.93 46.80 21.42
CA GLY A 683 -12.14 46.90 22.28
C GLY A 683 -12.40 45.71 23.21
N PRO A 684 -12.73 45.88 24.52
CA PRO A 684 -12.36 44.93 25.57
C PRO A 684 -13.51 44.08 26.13
N ARG A 685 -13.21 42.87 26.63
CA ARG A 685 -13.64 42.35 27.95
C ARG A 685 -13.12 40.92 28.26
N HIS A 686 -12.23 40.87 29.24
CA HIS A 686 -11.95 39.78 30.20
C HIS A 686 -11.68 38.35 29.70
N ALA A 687 -10.52 38.14 29.10
CA ALA A 687 -9.70 36.96 29.43
C ALA A 687 -8.32 37.49 29.86
N ARG A 688 -7.84 37.14 31.07
CA ARG A 688 -6.49 37.53 31.50
C ARG A 688 -5.48 36.99 30.46
N PRO A 689 -4.67 37.85 29.82
CA PRO A 689 -3.61 37.36 28.96
C PRO A 689 -2.60 36.61 29.85
N GLU A 690 -2.42 35.31 29.59
CA GLU A 690 -1.38 34.51 30.26
C GLU A 690 -0.02 35.19 30.04
N THR A 691 0.71 35.41 31.13
CA THR A 691 2.00 36.12 31.06
C THR A 691 3.05 35.24 30.39
N ALA A 692 4.10 35.83 29.82
CA ALA A 692 5.25 35.06 29.34
C ALA A 692 5.84 34.15 30.45
N GLY A 693 5.68 34.55 31.72
CA GLY A 693 5.99 33.75 32.91
C GLY A 693 5.19 32.45 33.00
N ASP A 694 3.88 32.45 32.73
CA ASP A 694 3.04 31.24 32.76
C ASP A 694 3.37 30.26 31.62
N ARG A 695 3.84 30.78 30.49
CA ARG A 695 4.37 29.96 29.38
C ARG A 695 5.71 29.33 29.75
N ILE A 696 6.62 30.11 30.30
CA ILE A 696 7.95 29.64 30.73
C ILE A 696 7.82 28.66 31.90
N ALA A 697 6.93 28.90 32.85
CA ALA A 697 6.64 28.01 33.97
C ALA A 697 6.09 26.65 33.50
N ARG A 698 5.17 26.62 32.53
CA ARG A 698 4.66 25.34 31.97
C ARG A 698 5.72 24.58 31.18
N TRP A 699 6.58 25.27 30.43
CA TRP A 699 7.72 24.66 29.75
C TRP A 699 8.78 24.14 30.74
N LEU A 700 9.06 24.88 31.82
CA LEU A 700 9.95 24.46 32.89
C LEU A 700 9.39 23.27 33.66
N ILE A 701 8.11 23.27 34.01
CA ILE A 701 7.44 22.12 34.67
C ILE A 701 7.50 20.89 33.76
N SER A 702 7.31 21.06 32.45
CA SER A 702 7.38 19.96 31.47
C SER A 702 8.81 19.45 31.27
N ALA A 703 9.80 20.34 31.25
CA ALA A 703 11.22 19.99 31.19
C ALA A 703 11.68 19.28 32.47
N VAL A 704 11.23 19.75 33.64
CA VAL A 704 11.50 19.12 34.95
C VAL A 704 10.84 17.74 35.04
N PHE A 705 9.63 17.56 34.50
CA PHE A 705 8.96 16.26 34.49
C PHE A 705 9.61 15.27 33.51
N LEU A 706 10.04 15.72 32.34
CA LEU A 706 10.81 14.93 31.37
C LEU A 706 12.20 14.56 31.91
N LEU A 707 12.86 15.49 32.61
CA LEU A 707 14.12 15.24 33.31
C LEU A 707 13.95 14.30 34.50
N ALA A 708 12.86 14.42 35.28
CA ALA A 708 12.57 13.52 36.39
C ALA A 708 12.23 12.10 35.90
N ALA A 709 11.46 11.95 34.82
CA ALA A 709 11.17 10.65 34.21
C ALA A 709 12.43 10.03 33.57
N GLY A 710 13.26 10.85 32.92
CA GLY A 710 14.57 10.43 32.39
C GLY A 710 15.56 10.04 33.50
N LEU A 711 15.53 10.74 34.64
CA LEU A 711 16.37 10.47 35.80
C LEU A 711 15.94 9.19 36.53
N ILE A 712 14.62 8.96 36.70
CA ILE A 712 14.09 7.69 37.23
C ILE A 712 14.45 6.51 36.30
N ALA A 713 14.43 6.73 34.99
CA ALA A 713 14.86 5.73 34.00
C ALA A 713 16.38 5.47 34.01
N TYR A 714 17.18 6.52 34.22
CA TYR A 714 18.65 6.44 34.31
C TYR A 714 19.11 5.74 35.59
N LEU A 715 18.49 6.06 36.73
CA LEU A 715 18.82 5.48 38.04
C LEU A 715 18.44 4.00 38.17
N GLY A 716 17.69 3.43 37.22
CA GLY A 716 17.37 2.00 37.13
C GLY A 716 18.29 1.18 36.23
N THR A 717 19.35 1.77 35.66
CA THR A 717 20.22 1.08 34.69
C THR A 717 21.22 0.12 35.37
N ARG A 718 21.21 -1.15 34.94
CA ARG A 718 22.38 -2.04 35.02
C ARG A 718 22.87 -2.30 33.58
N PRO A 719 24.18 -2.35 33.32
CA PRO A 719 24.69 -2.64 31.99
C PRO A 719 24.51 -4.14 31.68
N GLY A 720 23.87 -4.44 30.55
CA GLY A 720 23.71 -5.81 30.05
C GLY A 720 22.53 -5.96 29.10
N TYR A 721 22.82 -6.38 27.87
CA TYR A 721 21.92 -6.82 26.79
C TYR A 721 20.54 -6.15 26.67
N LEU A 722 20.34 -5.43 25.56
CA LEU A 722 19.04 -4.97 25.12
C LEU A 722 18.05 -6.15 24.98
N PRO A 723 16.93 -6.19 25.71
CA PRO A 723 16.02 -7.33 25.69
C PRO A 723 15.20 -7.39 24.39
N GLY A 724 15.13 -8.57 23.79
CA GLY A 724 14.35 -8.89 22.58
C GLY A 724 15.22 -9.36 21.41
N ASP A 725 14.61 -10.04 20.43
CA ASP A 725 15.29 -10.42 19.19
C ASP A 725 15.72 -9.14 18.43
N PRO A 726 17.02 -8.94 18.15
CA PRO A 726 17.53 -7.74 17.48
C PRO A 726 16.89 -7.51 16.10
N THR A 727 16.48 -8.59 15.44
CA THR A 727 15.82 -8.57 14.13
C THR A 727 14.41 -8.01 14.24
N VAL A 728 13.61 -8.53 15.19
CA VAL A 728 12.24 -8.07 15.50
C VAL A 728 12.23 -6.58 15.82
N ARG A 729 13.18 -6.14 16.64
CA ARG A 729 13.31 -4.73 17.03
C ARG A 729 13.65 -3.83 15.83
N THR A 730 14.60 -4.24 15.00
CA THR A 730 15.04 -3.46 13.84
C THR A 730 13.90 -3.26 12.83
N VAL A 731 13.12 -4.32 12.55
CA VAL A 731 11.96 -4.27 11.65
C VAL A 731 10.88 -3.30 12.14
N VAL A 732 10.52 -3.37 13.43
CA VAL A 732 9.50 -2.49 14.03
C VAL A 732 9.97 -1.03 14.06
N LEU A 733 11.24 -0.78 14.37
CA LEU A 733 11.81 0.58 14.38
C LEU A 733 11.86 1.19 12.97
N LEU A 734 12.32 0.44 11.97
CA LEU A 734 12.32 0.89 10.57
C LEU A 734 10.91 1.23 10.09
N LEU A 735 9.93 0.35 10.38
CA LEU A 735 8.53 0.60 10.06
C LEU A 735 8.01 1.87 10.74
N GLY A 736 8.33 2.04 12.02
CA GLY A 736 7.95 3.20 12.81
C GLY A 736 8.52 4.50 12.25
N VAL A 737 9.81 4.53 11.91
CA VAL A 737 10.47 5.69 11.31
C VAL A 737 9.82 6.06 9.98
N LEU A 738 9.59 5.09 9.09
CA LEU A 738 8.99 5.31 7.77
C LEU A 738 7.56 5.88 7.89
N LEU A 739 6.74 5.32 8.78
CA LEU A 739 5.36 5.77 8.98
C LEU A 739 5.29 7.14 9.67
N VAL A 740 6.17 7.40 10.64
CA VAL A 740 6.29 8.72 11.28
C VAL A 740 6.73 9.79 10.28
N ALA A 741 7.73 9.49 9.45
CA ALA A 741 8.18 10.38 8.38
C ALA A 741 7.03 10.69 7.39
N ALA A 742 6.32 9.66 6.93
CA ALA A 742 5.18 9.83 6.04
C ALA A 742 4.04 10.66 6.65
N ALA A 743 3.72 10.42 7.93
CA ALA A 743 2.67 11.16 8.62
C ALA A 743 3.07 12.61 8.95
N SER A 744 4.35 12.89 9.19
CA SER A 744 4.87 14.23 9.45
C SER A 744 4.69 15.18 8.24
N TRP A 745 4.59 14.61 7.03
CA TRP A 745 4.28 15.35 5.82
C TRP A 745 2.85 15.91 5.80
N ASN A 746 1.93 15.33 6.57
CA ASN A 746 0.56 15.80 6.69
C ASN A 746 0.38 16.70 7.92
N ARG A 747 0.11 17.99 7.70
CA ARG A 747 -0.07 18.99 8.79
C ARG A 747 -1.07 18.55 9.86
N ALA A 748 -2.14 17.85 9.50
CA ALA A 748 -3.14 17.36 10.46
C ALA A 748 -2.64 16.20 11.34
N LEU A 749 -1.66 15.42 10.86
CA LEU A 749 -1.14 14.24 11.56
C LEU A 749 0.20 14.49 12.25
N ARG A 750 0.86 15.62 12.01
CA ARG A 750 2.10 16.04 12.71
C ARG A 750 2.08 15.85 14.23
N PRO A 751 1.03 16.24 14.99
CA PRO A 751 1.02 16.00 16.44
C PRO A 751 1.10 14.51 16.78
N LEU A 752 0.34 13.69 16.07
CA LEU A 752 0.31 12.24 16.30
C LEU A 752 1.59 11.56 15.82
N ALA A 753 2.19 12.06 14.74
CA ALA A 753 3.49 11.60 14.24
C ALA A 753 4.61 11.92 15.24
N ALA A 754 4.59 13.08 15.90
CA ALA A 754 5.56 13.43 16.93
C ALA A 754 5.44 12.52 18.18
N VAL A 755 4.20 12.19 18.59
CA VAL A 755 3.96 11.22 19.67
C VAL A 755 4.48 9.83 19.30
N ALA A 756 4.09 9.30 18.15
CA ALA A 756 4.56 7.99 17.68
C ALA A 756 6.08 7.97 17.49
N GLY A 757 6.67 9.06 16.96
CA GLY A 757 8.13 9.21 16.81
C GLY A 757 8.87 9.18 18.14
N SER A 758 8.30 9.81 19.18
CA SER A 758 8.87 9.76 20.53
C SER A 758 8.88 8.33 21.09
N ALA A 759 7.83 7.54 20.83
CA ALA A 759 7.78 6.13 21.20
C ALA A 759 8.85 5.30 20.46
N VAL A 760 9.02 5.54 19.15
CA VAL A 760 10.04 4.89 18.31
C VAL A 760 11.46 5.21 18.80
N VAL A 761 11.74 6.47 19.16
CA VAL A 761 13.04 6.88 19.71
C VAL A 761 13.31 6.21 21.06
N LEU A 762 12.34 6.21 21.97
CA LEU A 762 12.48 5.51 23.26
C LEU A 762 12.68 4.00 23.08
N ALA A 763 12.08 3.39 22.06
CA ALA A 763 12.28 1.99 21.72
C ALA A 763 13.66 1.71 21.07
N ALA A 764 14.32 2.71 20.49
CA ALA A 764 15.64 2.59 19.87
C ALA A 764 16.81 2.73 20.87
N LEU A 765 16.59 3.41 22.00
CA LEU A 765 17.66 3.66 22.98
C LEU A 765 18.05 2.40 23.78
N PRO A 766 19.32 2.26 24.21
CA PRO A 766 19.78 1.16 25.04
C PRO A 766 19.47 1.39 26.52
N TRP A 767 18.25 1.07 26.96
CA TRP A 767 17.83 1.23 28.35
C TRP A 767 16.93 0.06 28.83
N PRO A 768 16.79 -0.17 30.14
CA PRO A 768 16.13 -1.36 30.70
C PRO A 768 14.68 -1.55 30.24
N ALA A 769 13.97 -0.46 29.94
CA ALA A 769 12.58 -0.50 29.49
C ALA A 769 12.42 -0.34 27.97
N ALA A 770 13.48 -0.55 27.17
CA ALA A 770 13.39 -0.49 25.70
C ALA A 770 12.34 -1.45 25.13
N GLY A 771 12.21 -2.66 25.70
CA GLY A 771 11.16 -3.62 25.31
C GLY A 771 9.73 -3.13 25.62
N VAL A 772 9.56 -2.40 26.73
CA VAL A 772 8.29 -1.74 27.09
C VAL A 772 7.96 -0.65 26.08
N ALA A 773 8.94 0.17 25.71
CA ALA A 773 8.77 1.21 24.70
C ALA A 773 8.47 0.64 23.30
N LEU A 774 9.01 -0.54 22.95
CA LEU A 774 8.77 -1.19 21.66
C LEU A 774 7.29 -1.60 21.48
N ALA A 775 6.67 -2.18 22.51
CA ALA A 775 5.25 -2.54 22.47
C ALA A 775 4.34 -1.31 22.33
N VAL A 776 4.69 -0.23 23.04
CA VAL A 776 3.95 1.04 22.95
C VAL A 776 4.16 1.72 21.59
N ALA A 777 5.37 1.67 21.03
CA ALA A 777 5.67 2.19 19.71
C ALA A 777 4.88 1.46 18.61
N LEU A 778 4.80 0.13 18.68
CA LEU A 778 3.99 -0.66 17.75
C LEU A 778 2.53 -0.23 17.74
N CYS A 779 1.93 -0.06 18.93
CA CYS A 779 0.54 0.39 19.07
C CYS A 779 0.33 1.81 18.50
N ALA A 780 1.24 2.74 18.80
CA ALA A 780 1.18 4.11 18.31
C ALA A 780 1.33 4.20 16.79
N VAL A 781 2.25 3.41 16.21
CA VAL A 781 2.51 3.35 14.77
C VAL A 781 1.33 2.71 14.01
N ALA A 782 0.72 1.66 14.56
CA ALA A 782 -0.48 1.04 13.98
C ALA A 782 -1.67 2.03 13.90
N LEU A 783 -1.90 2.79 14.97
CA LEU A 783 -2.91 3.84 14.98
C LEU A 783 -2.60 4.96 13.98
N LEU A 784 -1.33 5.41 13.91
CA LEU A 784 -0.88 6.41 12.97
C LEU A 784 -1.07 5.97 11.52
N ALA A 785 -0.81 4.69 11.21
CA ALA A 785 -1.04 4.11 9.89
C ALA A 785 -2.52 4.12 9.48
N ALA A 786 -3.43 3.78 10.39
CA ALA A 786 -4.88 3.85 10.14
C ALA A 786 -5.31 5.29 9.80
N LEU A 787 -4.82 6.27 10.56
CA LEU A 787 -5.13 7.69 10.36
C LEU A 787 -4.50 8.27 9.10
N LEU A 788 -3.28 7.84 8.75
CA LEU A 788 -2.61 8.21 7.51
C LEU A 788 -3.36 7.68 6.28
N SER A 789 -3.84 6.44 6.35
CA SER A 789 -4.67 5.83 5.31
C SER A 789 -5.96 6.62 5.07
N GLU A 790 -6.65 7.03 6.15
CA GLU A 790 -7.84 7.87 6.08
C GLU A 790 -7.53 9.25 5.45
N ALA A 791 -6.50 9.93 5.96
CA ALA A 791 -6.15 11.28 5.51
C ALA A 791 -5.68 11.34 4.05
N SER A 792 -5.11 10.25 3.53
CA SER A 792 -4.68 10.16 2.13
C SER A 792 -5.85 10.13 1.13
N ARG A 793 -7.07 9.80 1.56
CA ARG A 793 -8.25 9.61 0.69
C ARG A 793 -9.26 10.76 0.73
N VAL A 794 -9.25 11.58 1.78
CA VAL A 794 -10.22 12.69 2.00
C VAL A 794 -9.93 13.94 1.15
N ARG A 795 -8.74 14.07 0.55
CA ARG A 795 -8.44 15.23 -0.33
C ARG A 795 -9.03 15.09 -1.73
N PRO A 796 -9.54 16.17 -2.35
CA PRO A 796 -9.91 16.23 -3.76
C PRO A 796 -8.75 15.74 -4.64
N ALA A 797 -9.05 15.10 -5.77
CA ALA A 797 -8.03 14.47 -6.63
C ALA A 797 -6.87 15.41 -7.01
N ALA A 798 -7.13 16.72 -7.10
CA ALA A 798 -6.13 17.75 -7.41
C ALA A 798 -5.18 18.14 -6.25
N GLN A 799 -5.51 17.82 -4.98
CA GLN A 799 -4.69 18.16 -3.80
C GLN A 799 -4.14 16.93 -3.06
N ARG A 800 -4.28 15.75 -3.65
CA ARG A 800 -3.68 14.52 -3.14
C ARG A 800 -2.16 14.60 -3.31
N SER A 801 -1.42 14.30 -2.24
CA SER A 801 0.02 14.05 -2.32
C SER A 801 0.31 13.05 -3.45
N HIS A 802 1.35 13.36 -4.25
CA HIS A 802 1.72 12.62 -5.46
C HIS A 802 1.73 11.11 -5.20
N PRO A 803 1.12 10.26 -6.05
CA PRO A 803 1.05 8.82 -5.84
C PRO A 803 2.42 8.15 -5.73
N LEU A 804 3.49 8.72 -6.32
CA LEU A 804 4.87 8.27 -6.07
C LEU A 804 5.37 8.55 -4.66
N VAL A 805 4.95 9.65 -4.01
CA VAL A 805 5.26 9.85 -2.58
C VAL A 805 4.48 8.85 -1.74
N ARG A 806 3.27 8.45 -2.17
CA ARG A 806 2.51 7.37 -1.53
C ARG A 806 3.14 6.00 -1.79
N ALA A 807 3.67 5.74 -2.98
CA ALA A 807 4.34 4.50 -3.34
C ALA A 807 5.73 4.41 -2.68
N ALA A 808 6.49 5.51 -2.61
CA ALA A 808 7.77 5.60 -1.90
C ALA A 808 7.62 5.37 -0.38
N VAL A 809 6.44 5.60 0.19
CA VAL A 809 6.11 5.23 1.56
C VAL A 809 5.50 3.83 1.64
N ALA A 810 4.58 3.49 0.73
CA ALA A 810 3.83 2.23 0.76
C ALA A 810 4.68 1.02 0.35
N VAL A 811 5.65 1.17 -0.54
CA VAL A 811 6.54 0.09 -1.00
C VAL A 811 7.48 -0.34 0.13
N PRO A 812 8.20 0.56 0.83
CA PRO A 812 8.98 0.17 2.01
C PRO A 812 8.10 -0.38 3.13
N VAL A 813 6.92 0.20 3.38
CA VAL A 813 5.99 -0.32 4.40
C VAL A 813 5.46 -1.70 4.01
N LEU A 814 5.10 -1.92 2.75
CA LEU A 814 4.65 -3.22 2.23
C LEU A 814 5.79 -4.23 2.28
N LEU A 815 7.00 -3.85 1.88
CA LEU A 815 8.19 -4.69 1.95
C LEU A 815 8.50 -5.07 3.40
N VAL A 816 8.43 -4.13 4.35
CA VAL A 816 8.64 -4.40 5.78
C VAL A 816 7.51 -5.23 6.39
N VAL A 817 6.25 -5.07 5.96
CA VAL A 817 5.14 -5.92 6.37
C VAL A 817 5.26 -7.33 5.78
N VAL A 818 5.68 -7.45 4.53
CA VAL A 818 5.93 -8.73 3.85
C VAL A 818 7.10 -9.42 4.54
N VAL A 819 8.28 -8.79 4.63
CA VAL A 819 9.45 -9.31 5.35
C VAL A 819 9.08 -9.69 6.79
N GLY A 820 8.39 -8.79 7.51
CA GLY A 820 7.89 -9.03 8.86
C GLY A 820 6.92 -10.20 8.94
N ALA A 821 6.12 -10.45 7.91
CA ALA A 821 5.17 -11.56 7.91
C ALA A 821 5.78 -12.93 7.78
N LEU A 822 7.00 -12.96 7.25
CA LEU A 822 7.68 -14.17 6.87
C LEU A 822 8.59 -14.68 8.00
N PHE A 823 8.76 -13.85 9.04
CA PHE A 823 9.20 -14.29 10.37
C PHE A 823 8.06 -15.03 11.09
N LEU A 824 7.90 -16.33 10.84
CA LEU A 824 7.11 -17.17 11.73
C LEU A 824 7.95 -17.51 12.97
N PRO A 825 7.48 -17.24 14.20
CA PRO A 825 8.22 -17.61 15.39
C PRO A 825 8.39 -19.13 15.42
N ALA A 826 9.63 -19.59 15.37
CA ALA A 826 9.97 -21.01 15.48
C ALA A 826 9.47 -21.54 16.83
N ALA A 827 8.79 -22.69 16.81
CA ALA A 827 8.41 -23.37 18.05
C ALA A 827 9.67 -23.85 18.77
N ALA A 828 9.90 -23.40 20.00
CA ALA A 828 11.00 -23.94 20.80
C ALA A 828 10.65 -25.36 21.30
N PRO A 829 11.61 -26.29 21.30
CA PRO A 829 11.44 -27.56 21.99
C PRO A 829 11.21 -27.31 23.49
N ARG A 830 10.33 -28.09 24.12
CA ARG A 830 10.05 -27.96 25.55
C ARG A 830 11.15 -28.66 26.36
N PRO A 831 11.72 -28.02 27.39
CA PRO A 831 12.63 -28.71 28.30
C PRO A 831 11.89 -29.83 29.06
N PRO A 832 12.55 -30.96 29.37
CA PRO A 832 11.93 -32.13 30.01
C PRO A 832 11.74 -31.92 31.52
N THR A 833 10.98 -30.89 31.91
CA THR A 833 10.83 -30.49 33.33
C THR A 833 10.11 -31.52 34.19
N GLU A 834 9.19 -32.31 33.63
CA GLU A 834 8.51 -33.38 34.38
C GLU A 834 9.49 -34.46 34.86
N ALA A 835 10.42 -34.88 34.00
CA ALA A 835 11.44 -35.86 34.36
C ALA A 835 12.42 -35.30 35.40
N VAL A 836 12.78 -34.03 35.27
CA VAL A 836 13.61 -33.31 36.25
C VAL A 836 12.88 -33.19 37.60
N ALA A 837 11.59 -32.85 37.60
CA ALA A 837 10.77 -32.74 38.82
C ALA A 837 10.63 -34.08 39.55
N ALA A 838 10.42 -35.17 38.81
CA ALA A 838 10.39 -36.52 39.34
C ALA A 838 11.73 -36.92 39.98
N TRP A 839 12.86 -36.50 39.37
CA TRP A 839 14.18 -36.75 39.94
C TRP A 839 14.42 -35.96 41.24
N ILE A 840 14.07 -34.67 41.28
CA ILE A 840 14.23 -33.80 42.47
C ILE A 840 13.39 -34.29 43.66
N THR A 841 12.20 -34.83 43.39
CA THR A 841 11.28 -35.35 44.40
C THR A 841 11.55 -36.82 44.75
N GLY A 842 12.36 -37.50 43.94
CA GLY A 842 12.76 -38.89 44.16
C GLY A 842 13.85 -39.05 45.22
N PRO A 843 14.12 -40.30 45.63
CA PRO A 843 15.13 -40.62 46.64
C PRO A 843 16.56 -40.28 46.19
N GLU A 844 16.82 -40.22 44.88
CA GLU A 844 18.14 -39.94 44.30
C GLU A 844 18.68 -38.53 44.62
N ALA A 845 17.80 -37.55 44.80
CA ALA A 845 18.18 -36.17 45.11
C ALA A 845 18.49 -35.94 46.61
N GLY A 846 18.30 -36.95 47.47
CA GLY A 846 18.78 -36.97 48.86
C GLY A 846 18.20 -35.89 49.80
N GLY A 847 17.11 -35.22 49.45
CA GLY A 847 16.47 -34.24 50.34
C GLY A 847 17.22 -32.89 50.49
N GLY A 848 18.30 -32.63 49.73
CA GLY A 848 19.01 -31.33 49.68
C GLY A 848 18.46 -30.34 48.63
N THR A 849 18.66 -29.03 48.83
CA THR A 849 18.15 -27.98 47.93
C THR A 849 18.82 -27.99 46.55
N VAL A 850 18.10 -27.54 45.53
CA VAL A 850 18.56 -27.52 44.12
C VAL A 850 18.58 -26.09 43.61
N ALA A 851 19.74 -25.63 43.13
CA ALA A 851 19.91 -24.36 42.46
C ALA A 851 19.41 -24.45 41.01
N VAL A 852 18.41 -23.63 40.66
CA VAL A 852 17.67 -23.70 39.39
C VAL A 852 17.71 -22.36 38.66
N PRO A 853 17.89 -22.35 37.33
CA PRO A 853 17.66 -21.17 36.52
C PRO A 853 16.24 -20.63 36.69
N ALA A 854 16.09 -19.30 36.76
CA ALA A 854 14.78 -18.65 36.90
C ALA A 854 13.77 -19.04 35.79
N ALA A 855 14.27 -19.47 34.63
CA ALA A 855 13.45 -19.95 33.51
C ALA A 855 12.75 -21.29 33.78
N LEU A 856 13.30 -22.16 34.63
CA LEU A 856 12.74 -23.49 34.94
C LEU A 856 11.97 -23.51 36.27
N TRP A 857 12.28 -22.60 37.19
CA TRP A 857 11.72 -22.57 38.55
C TRP A 857 10.19 -22.67 38.60
N GLY A 858 9.49 -21.83 37.82
CA GLY A 858 8.02 -21.81 37.84
C GLY A 858 7.40 -23.12 37.33
N GLN A 859 8.00 -23.71 36.30
CA GLN A 859 7.50 -24.95 35.72
C GLN A 859 7.74 -26.14 36.66
N LEU A 860 8.89 -26.21 37.35
CA LEU A 860 9.17 -27.27 38.31
C LEU A 860 8.21 -27.25 39.52
N ILE A 861 7.83 -26.07 40.01
CA ILE A 861 6.83 -25.97 41.09
C ILE A 861 5.48 -26.49 40.64
N ARG A 862 5.07 -26.12 39.43
CA ARG A 862 3.84 -26.63 38.83
C ARG A 862 3.89 -28.13 38.62
N ASP A 863 5.03 -28.67 38.23
CA ASP A 863 5.27 -30.10 38.02
C ASP A 863 5.44 -30.88 39.36
N GLY A 864 5.22 -30.22 40.51
CA GLY A 864 5.08 -30.86 41.83
C GLY A 864 6.27 -30.74 42.76
N VAL A 865 7.32 -29.98 42.40
CA VAL A 865 8.47 -29.76 43.29
C VAL A 865 8.12 -28.75 44.40
N PRO A 866 8.30 -29.10 45.68
CA PRO A 866 8.07 -28.17 46.78
C PRO A 866 8.96 -26.91 46.68
N PRO A 867 8.44 -25.68 46.90
CA PRO A 867 9.19 -24.45 46.70
C PRO A 867 10.43 -24.30 47.59
N ASP A 868 10.41 -24.91 48.78
CA ASP A 868 11.51 -24.96 49.76
C ASP A 868 12.70 -25.79 49.27
N ARG A 869 12.48 -26.69 48.30
CA ARG A 869 13.54 -27.50 47.67
C ARG A 869 14.29 -26.71 46.60
N LEU A 870 13.72 -25.61 46.09
CA LEU A 870 14.26 -24.87 44.95
C LEU A 870 14.89 -23.55 45.39
N VAL A 871 16.11 -23.31 44.95
CA VAL A 871 16.85 -22.06 45.15
C VAL A 871 17.19 -21.46 43.80
N LEU A 872 17.16 -20.13 43.68
CA LEU A 872 17.44 -19.47 42.41
C LEU A 872 18.94 -19.33 42.18
N GLU A 873 19.38 -19.69 40.97
CA GLU A 873 20.75 -19.48 40.53
C GLU A 873 21.18 -18.01 40.70
N GLY A 874 22.33 -17.78 41.36
CA GLY A 874 22.84 -16.44 41.68
C GLY A 874 22.35 -15.81 42.99
N SER A 875 21.55 -16.52 43.81
CA SER A 875 21.29 -16.13 45.20
C SER A 875 22.43 -16.57 46.14
N ALA A 876 22.59 -15.89 47.28
CA ALA A 876 23.57 -16.30 48.31
C ALA A 876 23.33 -17.73 48.86
N SER A 877 22.10 -18.23 48.72
CA SER A 877 21.71 -19.60 49.08
C SER A 877 21.99 -20.62 47.97
N ALA A 878 22.25 -20.20 46.72
CA ALA A 878 22.57 -21.10 45.62
C ALA A 878 23.94 -21.78 45.82
N ASP A 879 24.90 -21.06 46.41
CA ASP A 879 26.23 -21.58 46.75
C ASP A 879 26.21 -22.63 47.87
N ALA A 880 25.08 -22.76 48.58
CA ALA A 880 24.86 -23.76 49.62
C ALA A 880 23.90 -24.88 49.17
N ALA A 881 23.45 -24.87 47.91
CA ALA A 881 22.61 -25.92 47.36
C ALA A 881 23.38 -27.25 47.26
N ALA A 882 22.67 -28.37 47.35
CA ALA A 882 23.26 -29.70 47.15
C ALA A 882 23.52 -29.97 45.65
N TRP A 883 22.62 -29.48 44.79
CA TRP A 883 22.62 -29.75 43.35
C TRP A 883 22.43 -28.46 42.55
N TRP A 884 22.91 -28.44 41.32
CA TRP A 884 22.74 -27.34 40.37
C TRP A 884 22.24 -27.85 39.02
N LEU A 885 21.29 -27.12 38.41
CA LEU A 885 20.72 -27.43 37.10
C LEU A 885 21.31 -26.52 36.02
N GLY A 886 21.95 -27.12 35.02
CA GLY A 886 22.43 -26.46 33.81
C GLY A 886 21.44 -26.64 32.64
N THR A 887 21.34 -25.63 31.78
CA THR A 887 20.60 -25.71 30.50
C THR A 887 21.56 -25.59 29.33
N GLY A 888 21.54 -26.56 28.42
CA GLY A 888 22.41 -26.60 27.22
C GLY A 888 23.85 -27.04 27.49
N ASP A 889 24.72 -26.85 26.50
CA ASP A 889 26.12 -27.33 26.46
C ASP A 889 27.08 -26.40 27.22
N ARG A 890 26.70 -26.01 28.45
CA ARG A 890 27.61 -25.25 29.32
C ARG A 890 28.61 -26.22 29.93
N ASP A 891 29.87 -26.03 29.56
CA ASP A 891 31.00 -26.81 30.07
C ASP A 891 31.32 -26.37 31.51
N THR A 892 30.90 -27.18 32.48
CA THR A 892 31.10 -26.93 33.91
C THR A 892 32.38 -27.60 34.42
N GLY A 893 33.13 -28.30 33.56
CA GLY A 893 34.33 -29.06 33.91
C GLY A 893 34.06 -30.34 34.72
N ALA A 894 32.80 -30.63 35.08
CA ALA A 894 32.38 -31.82 35.81
C ALA A 894 31.36 -32.63 35.01
N SER A 895 31.48 -33.96 35.02
CA SER A 895 30.52 -34.86 34.37
C SER A 895 29.15 -34.73 35.05
N PRO A 896 28.06 -34.52 34.29
CA PRO A 896 26.74 -34.40 34.87
C PRO A 896 26.30 -35.72 35.52
N THR A 897 25.73 -35.65 36.72
CA THR A 897 25.20 -36.80 37.46
C THR A 897 23.96 -37.37 36.79
N ALA A 898 23.15 -36.51 36.17
CA ALA A 898 22.00 -36.89 35.36
C ALA A 898 21.83 -35.92 34.19
N THR A 899 21.38 -36.42 33.06
CA THR A 899 21.04 -35.61 31.88
C THR A 899 19.65 -35.97 31.40
N PHE A 900 18.78 -34.98 31.28
CA PHE A 900 17.41 -35.13 30.81
C PHE A 900 17.23 -34.43 29.47
N GLY A 901 16.75 -35.17 28.46
CA GLY A 901 16.54 -34.66 27.10
C GLY A 901 17.80 -34.71 26.22
N ALA A 902 17.76 -34.04 25.06
CA ALA A 902 18.85 -33.99 24.09
C ALA A 902 18.94 -32.62 23.40
N GLY A 903 20.12 -32.24 22.91
CA GLY A 903 20.37 -30.97 22.20
C GLY A 903 20.29 -29.72 23.09
N GLY A 904 20.00 -28.55 22.49
CA GLY A 904 20.00 -27.26 23.20
C GLY A 904 18.93 -27.07 24.30
N THR A 905 18.06 -28.07 24.50
CA THR A 905 17.05 -28.11 25.58
C THR A 905 17.32 -29.18 26.62
N ALA A 906 18.48 -29.84 26.55
CA ALA A 906 18.91 -30.77 27.58
C ALA A 906 19.12 -30.03 28.91
N VAL A 907 18.65 -30.65 29.99
CA VAL A 907 18.85 -30.18 31.35
C VAL A 907 19.82 -31.14 32.03
N THR A 908 20.95 -30.61 32.49
CA THR A 908 22.00 -31.38 33.16
C THR A 908 22.01 -31.09 34.65
N VAL A 909 22.19 -32.12 35.48
CA VAL A 909 22.29 -32.02 36.93
C VAL A 909 23.75 -32.17 37.33
N HIS A 910 24.25 -31.23 38.11
CA HIS A 910 25.62 -31.23 38.64
C HIS A 910 25.59 -31.16 40.18
N PRO A 911 26.54 -31.83 40.87
CA PRO A 911 26.76 -31.58 42.30
C PRO A 911 27.29 -30.15 42.48
N SER A 912 26.93 -29.48 43.58
CA SER A 912 27.40 -28.11 43.81
C SER A 912 28.91 -28.04 44.09
N PRO A 913 29.57 -26.90 43.84
CA PRO A 913 31.01 -26.74 44.09
C PRO A 913 31.43 -27.11 45.52
N LYS A 914 30.59 -26.80 46.53
CA LYS A 914 30.84 -27.18 47.92
C LYS A 914 30.65 -28.66 48.19
N ALA A 915 29.70 -29.31 47.52
CA ALA A 915 29.53 -30.76 47.60
C ALA A 915 30.73 -31.49 46.97
N VAL A 916 31.29 -30.94 45.89
CA VAL A 916 32.53 -31.44 45.27
C VAL A 916 33.73 -31.23 46.19
N GLU A 917 33.88 -30.06 46.83
CA GLU A 917 34.93 -29.82 47.84
C GLU A 917 34.79 -30.75 49.05
N GLN A 918 33.57 -31.02 49.53
CA GLN A 918 33.32 -32.00 50.61
C GLN A 918 33.65 -33.43 50.19
N GLN A 919 33.24 -33.87 48.99
CA GLN A 919 33.60 -35.19 48.47
C GLN A 919 35.11 -35.34 48.25
N GLN A 920 35.80 -34.27 47.82
CA GLN A 920 37.25 -34.27 47.69
C GLN A 920 37.96 -34.29 49.05
N ALA A 921 37.42 -33.61 50.07
CA ALA A 921 37.94 -33.65 51.43
C ALA A 921 37.72 -35.01 52.11
N GLU A 922 36.57 -35.66 51.89
CA GLU A 922 36.26 -37.01 52.38
C GLU A 922 37.06 -38.09 51.66
N ALA A 923 37.40 -37.92 50.37
CA ALA A 923 38.24 -38.85 49.62
C ALA A 923 39.75 -38.73 49.95
N GLN A 924 40.15 -37.63 50.63
CA GLN A 924 41.52 -37.40 51.10
C GLN A 924 41.75 -37.86 52.55
N GLN A 925 40.69 -38.23 53.28
CA GLN A 925 40.73 -38.88 54.59
C GLN A 925 40.64 -40.41 54.42
#